data_AF-X0R0W1-F1
#
_entry.id   AF-X0R0W1-F1
#
_cell.length_a   1.000
_cell.length_b   1.000
_cell.length_c   1.000
_cell.angle_alpha   90.00
_cell.angle_beta   90.00
_cell.angle_gamma   90.00
#
_symmetry.space_group_name_H-M   'P 1'
#
loop_
_entity.id
_entity.type
_entity.pdbx_description
1 polymer ?
#
loop_
_entity_poly.entity_id
_entity_poly.type
_entity_poly.pdbx_seq_one_letter_code
_entity_poly.pdbx_strand_id
1 'polypeptide(L)'
;MTNYSKFIDEQKVYFKNNLYKPNDALWEDGFWLKTGVGSSWLLSRNKLSLRFFSTSKVKGLSNINISEEYQEFCKAMLVYSYRQANGNVSPQKLVAELLVLKRWFYSLQELTSDTHPKKLSTEILNHAYLLLKNNSNAANLPDHVGTFKRLQHIVNKYGFTSKKLEFEVDLKYFGKQNRTPKAKITKELFEYKNIDENEINTEKLISIQTFINIASLKNFCQSEGERILLNSLFLSIVTGFRSTEIIMLKKDCLIEKPILDLQTNKPISVNDKVQYMLGIQYYGAKGAGERIHWVEPSSTTLVKSIIQDTLKITERYREHLVYLRQKNLKDLLPKGIDEIPDDLIELDDLIDHLFISRKRTRGRGGRRDAILNVFKHAQVKPDKTINDGTGELKFYSKKTLSKFIKSTANYATEEPINKKFEFEGRIVNIPYENLLFIVQYGSTTLSQGIINKANITILENRVINNFLGTGRNKSVFEKYGLKDSDNQTSKISSHIPRHNINTFLAIAEISDHLQAMLMGRVDIEQNKHYQHLSIKQISQNASLASSNSQFQTSKELMAVSEPVQPAENNAKSPIDDILEYGLMLFSNDKDLENNLKNNLHTFDSTIEISNFIEQSMGDGYFEDIAKAFNEIAPTEPDKAKELIDTHAYLHPLPFGSCMRNIAAHGCPKRLSCQSGVSCVNFTVTGRMGELENLKLTKNRLIEQAKNLADNSEFTLRIKEQVQNLERFEQKIMVSYSNKIPVNIYKAIDTELSQPRALAELFSLEYEKIKANNQEEGKC
;
A
#
# COMPACT_ATOMS: atom_id res chain seq x y z
N MET A 1 -42.20 -8.76 23.10
CA MET A 1 -41.81 -8.08 21.84
C MET A 1 -41.23 -9.09 20.87
N THR A 2 -41.65 -9.08 19.61
CA THR A 2 -41.01 -9.92 18.57
C THR A 2 -39.57 -9.44 18.30
N ASN A 3 -38.65 -10.33 17.91
CA ASN A 3 -37.24 -9.99 17.61
C ASN A 3 -37.12 -8.81 16.62
N TYR A 4 -38.05 -8.72 15.67
CA TYR A 4 -38.17 -7.58 14.74
C TYR A 4 -38.40 -6.25 15.46
N SER A 5 -39.42 -6.16 16.32
CA SER A 5 -39.73 -4.94 17.07
C SER A 5 -38.55 -4.51 17.93
N LYS A 6 -37.90 -5.48 18.60
CA LYS A 6 -36.69 -5.24 19.40
C LYS A 6 -35.55 -4.65 18.57
N PHE A 7 -35.34 -5.14 17.35
CA PHE A 7 -34.33 -4.62 16.43
C PHE A 7 -34.62 -3.16 16.03
N ILE A 8 -35.87 -2.86 15.65
CA ILE A 8 -36.28 -1.49 15.29
C ILE A 8 -36.11 -0.55 16.48
N ASP A 9 -36.62 -0.93 17.65
CA ASP A 9 -36.56 -0.11 18.87
C ASP A 9 -35.12 0.19 19.29
N GLU A 10 -34.23 -0.81 19.23
CA GLU A 10 -32.80 -0.63 19.52
C GLU A 10 -32.16 0.43 18.61
N GLN A 11 -32.41 0.37 17.29
CA GLN A 11 -31.83 1.34 16.35
C GLN A 11 -32.47 2.72 16.48
N LYS A 12 -33.77 2.79 16.78
CA LYS A 12 -34.50 4.04 17.00
C LYS A 12 -33.99 4.77 18.24
N VAL A 13 -33.76 4.04 19.34
CA VAL A 13 -33.13 4.59 20.56
C VAL A 13 -31.71 5.09 20.27
N TYR A 14 -30.91 4.29 19.55
CA TYR A 14 -29.56 4.70 19.19
C TYR A 14 -29.53 5.97 18.34
N PHE A 15 -30.42 6.08 17.34
CA PHE A 15 -30.55 7.26 16.49
C PHE A 15 -30.86 8.52 17.31
N LYS A 16 -31.87 8.44 18.19
CA LYS A 16 -32.27 9.58 19.04
C LYS A 16 -31.17 10.03 19.99
N ASN A 17 -30.42 9.09 20.56
CA ASN A 17 -29.41 9.40 21.57
C ASN A 17 -28.05 9.81 21.00
N ASN A 18 -27.67 9.32 19.81
CA ASN A 18 -26.30 9.45 19.29
C ASN A 18 -26.19 10.17 17.95
N LEU A 19 -27.26 10.17 17.13
CA LEU A 19 -27.21 10.68 15.76
C LEU A 19 -28.00 11.97 15.57
N TYR A 20 -29.11 12.13 16.30
CA TYR A 20 -29.97 13.30 16.20
C TYR A 20 -29.32 14.54 16.84
N LYS A 21 -29.26 15.64 16.10
CA LYS A 21 -28.98 16.99 16.61
C LYS A 21 -30.18 17.91 16.39
N PRO A 22 -30.32 19.01 17.17
CA PRO A 22 -31.34 20.02 16.90
C PRO A 22 -31.24 20.52 15.45
N ASN A 23 -32.36 20.53 14.73
CA ASN A 23 -32.47 20.80 13.28
C ASN A 23 -32.05 19.65 12.33
N ASP A 24 -31.86 18.42 12.82
CA ASP A 24 -31.73 17.24 11.98
C ASP A 24 -33.11 16.67 11.57
N ALA A 25 -33.14 15.85 10.51
CA ALA A 25 -34.34 15.09 10.15
C ALA A 25 -34.73 14.12 11.28
N LEU A 26 -36.03 14.07 11.57
CA LEU A 26 -36.60 13.19 12.58
C LEU A 26 -36.60 11.74 12.10
N TRP A 27 -36.73 10.82 13.05
CA TRP A 27 -36.87 9.41 12.71
C TRP A 27 -38.11 9.17 11.85
N GLU A 28 -39.20 9.89 12.14
CA GLU A 28 -40.50 9.78 11.50
C GLU A 28 -40.51 10.35 10.06
N ASP A 29 -39.49 11.13 9.67
CA ASP A 29 -39.43 11.74 8.35
C ASP A 29 -39.36 10.70 7.23
N GLY A 30 -40.11 10.91 6.14
CA GLY A 30 -40.12 10.04 4.96
C GLY A 30 -38.82 10.10 4.14
N PHE A 31 -37.93 11.04 4.44
CA PHE A 31 -36.63 11.18 3.80
C PHE A 31 -35.59 11.76 4.75
N TRP A 32 -34.36 11.31 4.63
CA TRP A 32 -33.19 11.96 5.21
C TRP A 32 -32.44 12.71 4.08
N LEU A 33 -32.59 14.05 4.11
CA LEU A 33 -31.98 15.16 3.33
C LEU A 33 -32.49 15.56 1.92
N LYS A 34 -32.68 16.88 1.70
CA LYS A 34 -32.77 17.57 0.38
C LYS A 34 -32.25 19.05 0.36
N THR A 35 -32.29 19.83 1.45
CA THR A 35 -31.79 21.24 1.49
C THR A 35 -31.57 21.74 2.92
N GLY A 36 -30.39 22.33 3.22
CA GLY A 36 -30.14 23.35 4.27
C GLY A 36 -30.31 22.99 5.75
N VAL A 37 -31.12 21.98 6.08
CA VAL A 37 -31.46 21.51 7.41
C VAL A 37 -31.38 19.98 7.31
N GLY A 38 -30.40 19.34 7.94
CA GLY A 38 -30.00 18.00 7.55
C GLY A 38 -29.31 17.22 8.64
N SER A 39 -29.65 15.94 8.74
CA SER A 39 -29.06 14.96 9.66
C SER A 39 -27.54 15.05 9.66
N SER A 40 -26.98 15.56 10.75
CA SER A 40 -25.56 15.92 10.89
C SER A 40 -24.62 14.73 10.66
N TRP A 41 -25.11 13.50 10.76
CA TRP A 41 -24.38 12.26 10.52
C TRP A 41 -24.35 11.80 9.04
N LEU A 42 -25.05 12.49 8.13
CA LEU A 42 -25.13 12.18 6.69
C LEU A 42 -24.49 13.24 5.78
N LEU A 43 -23.51 13.99 6.29
CA LEU A 43 -22.85 15.07 5.56
C LEU A 43 -22.03 14.53 4.36
N SER A 44 -22.43 14.93 3.16
CA SER A 44 -21.79 14.59 1.90
C SER A 44 -21.57 15.85 1.05
N ARG A 45 -20.43 15.94 0.35
CA ARG A 45 -20.15 17.04 -0.60
C ARG A 45 -21.14 17.10 -1.77
N ASN A 46 -21.86 16.00 -2.04
CA ASN A 46 -22.90 15.92 -3.07
C ASN A 46 -24.29 16.03 -2.44
N LYS A 47 -25.25 16.60 -3.18
CA LYS A 47 -26.68 16.60 -2.82
C LYS A 47 -27.26 15.19 -2.91
N LEU A 48 -27.02 14.36 -1.90
CA LEU A 48 -27.56 13.00 -1.78
C LEU A 48 -28.78 13.01 -0.85
N SER A 49 -29.84 12.28 -1.22
CA SER A 49 -31.08 12.15 -0.45
C SER A 49 -31.41 10.68 -0.21
N LEU A 50 -31.57 10.26 1.05
CA LEU A 50 -32.14 8.96 1.40
C LEU A 50 -33.67 9.09 1.47
N ARG A 51 -34.37 8.70 0.41
CA ARG A 51 -35.85 8.72 0.39
C ARG A 51 -36.38 7.33 0.72
N PHE A 52 -37.23 7.20 1.75
CA PHE A 52 -37.73 5.91 2.22
C PHE A 52 -39.12 5.56 1.67
N PHE A 53 -39.94 6.55 1.34
CA PHE A 53 -41.34 6.34 0.97
C PHE A 53 -41.62 5.72 -0.42
N SER A 54 -40.63 5.66 -1.33
CA SER A 54 -40.86 5.18 -2.71
C SER A 54 -39.67 4.45 -3.32
N THR A 55 -39.95 3.55 -4.27
CA THR A 55 -38.93 2.93 -5.16
C THR A 55 -38.51 3.84 -6.32
N SER A 56 -38.93 5.11 -6.34
CA SER A 56 -38.61 6.07 -7.40
C SER A 56 -37.10 6.21 -7.68
N LYS A 57 -36.76 6.34 -8.97
CA LYS A 57 -35.38 6.50 -9.49
C LYS A 57 -34.46 5.28 -9.32
N VAL A 58 -35.01 4.09 -9.10
CA VAL A 58 -34.25 2.84 -9.15
C VAL A 58 -34.37 2.24 -10.56
N LYS A 59 -33.24 2.02 -11.24
CA LYS A 59 -33.25 1.41 -12.59
C LYS A 59 -33.84 -0.01 -12.54
N GLY A 60 -34.80 -0.27 -13.42
CA GLY A 60 -35.43 -1.59 -13.56
C GLY A 60 -36.56 -1.90 -12.59
N LEU A 61 -37.09 -0.90 -11.86
CA LEU A 61 -38.26 -1.06 -10.99
C LEU A 61 -39.36 -0.05 -11.36
N SER A 62 -40.62 -0.47 -11.27
CA SER A 62 -41.77 0.44 -11.28
C SER A 62 -41.82 1.26 -10.00
N ASN A 63 -42.40 2.46 -10.07
CA ASN A 63 -42.52 3.34 -8.92
C ASN A 63 -43.68 2.88 -8.02
N ILE A 64 -43.36 2.35 -6.84
CA ILE A 64 -44.31 1.87 -5.85
C ILE A 64 -44.02 2.54 -4.50
N ASN A 65 -45.09 2.79 -3.74
CA ASN A 65 -45.00 3.31 -2.37
C ASN A 65 -44.59 2.20 -1.41
N ILE A 66 -43.64 2.51 -0.55
CA ILE A 66 -43.10 1.55 0.43
C ILE A 66 -43.95 1.63 1.70
N SER A 67 -44.39 0.49 2.23
CA SER A 67 -45.21 0.44 3.46
C SER A 67 -44.46 1.03 4.65
N GLU A 68 -45.18 1.66 5.59
CA GLU A 68 -44.57 2.31 6.76
C GLU A 68 -43.70 1.34 7.57
N GLU A 69 -44.17 0.11 7.77
CA GLU A 69 -43.42 -0.94 8.46
C GLU A 69 -42.09 -1.27 7.77
N TYR A 70 -42.06 -1.29 6.44
CA TYR A 70 -40.83 -1.55 5.68
C TYR A 70 -39.91 -0.32 5.63
N GLN A 71 -40.47 0.90 5.70
CA GLN A 71 -39.68 2.13 5.84
C GLN A 71 -38.92 2.14 7.16
N GLU A 72 -39.57 1.77 8.27
CA GLU A 72 -38.95 1.62 9.59
C GLU A 72 -37.79 0.60 9.54
N PHE A 73 -38.00 -0.53 8.86
CA PHE A 73 -36.95 -1.52 8.62
C PHE A 73 -35.77 -0.96 7.84
N CYS A 74 -36.02 -0.21 6.77
CA CYS A 74 -34.95 0.43 6.00
C CYS A 74 -34.13 1.39 6.86
N LYS A 75 -34.80 2.24 7.65
CA LYS A 75 -34.14 3.20 8.56
C LYS A 75 -33.27 2.47 9.59
N ALA A 76 -33.81 1.43 10.23
CA ALA A 76 -33.08 0.62 11.20
C ALA A 76 -31.85 -0.08 10.60
N MET A 77 -31.98 -0.67 9.41
CA MET A 77 -30.85 -1.30 8.71
C MET A 77 -29.71 -0.32 8.43
N LEU A 78 -30.02 0.89 7.98
CA LEU A 78 -29.00 1.91 7.71
C LEU A 78 -28.31 2.41 8.99
N VAL A 79 -29.06 2.61 10.08
CA VAL A 79 -28.49 3.01 11.38
C VAL A 79 -27.61 1.91 11.95
N TYR A 80 -28.02 0.65 11.83
CA TYR A 80 -27.19 -0.49 12.24
C TYR A 80 -25.89 -0.56 11.44
N SER A 81 -25.95 -0.42 10.11
CA SER A 81 -24.76 -0.36 9.25
C SER A 81 -23.82 0.79 9.64
N TYR A 82 -24.37 1.94 10.01
CA TYR A 82 -23.60 3.10 10.48
C TYR A 82 -22.91 2.81 11.82
N ARG A 83 -23.65 2.23 12.77
CA ARG A 83 -23.14 1.84 14.10
C ARG A 83 -22.03 0.80 14.01
N GLN A 84 -22.20 -0.23 13.17
CA GLN A 84 -21.19 -1.28 12.96
C GLN A 84 -19.85 -0.75 12.44
N ALA A 85 -19.85 0.38 11.72
CA ALA A 85 -18.61 0.98 11.22
C ALA A 85 -18.11 2.15 12.09
N ASN A 86 -18.58 2.27 13.34
CA ASN A 86 -18.18 3.31 14.29
C ASN A 86 -18.28 4.73 13.71
N GLY A 87 -19.33 5.00 12.93
CA GLY A 87 -19.58 6.32 12.32
C GLY A 87 -18.74 6.69 11.10
N ASN A 88 -17.90 5.78 10.60
CA ASN A 88 -17.03 6.02 9.44
C ASN A 88 -17.64 5.63 8.08
N VAL A 89 -18.97 5.40 8.02
CA VAL A 89 -19.64 5.02 6.75
C VAL A 89 -19.85 6.23 5.86
N SER A 90 -19.46 6.14 4.59
CA SER A 90 -19.79 7.19 3.62
C SER A 90 -21.29 7.20 3.28
N PRO A 91 -21.91 8.38 3.10
CA PRO A 91 -23.33 8.46 2.70
C PRO A 91 -23.62 7.71 1.38
N GLN A 92 -22.66 7.61 0.46
CA GLN A 92 -22.80 6.83 -0.77
C GLN A 92 -22.99 5.33 -0.50
N LYS A 93 -22.31 4.78 0.50
CA LYS A 93 -22.46 3.36 0.88
C LYS A 93 -23.86 3.09 1.45
N LEU A 94 -24.39 4.00 2.28
CA LEU A 94 -25.76 3.90 2.81
C LEU A 94 -26.82 4.02 1.71
N VAL A 95 -26.60 4.90 0.71
CA VAL A 95 -27.45 4.97 -0.48
C VAL A 95 -27.45 3.65 -1.23
N ALA A 96 -26.29 3.02 -1.43
CA ALA A 96 -26.20 1.73 -2.12
C ALA A 96 -26.96 0.61 -1.37
N GLU A 97 -26.87 0.57 -0.04
CA GLU A 97 -27.65 -0.36 0.79
C GLU A 97 -29.16 -0.11 0.67
N LEU A 98 -29.59 1.15 0.76
CA LEU A 98 -31.00 1.51 0.62
C LEU A 98 -31.57 1.07 -0.74
N LEU A 99 -30.78 1.22 -1.82
CA LEU A 99 -31.20 0.77 -3.16
C LEU A 99 -31.41 -0.75 -3.23
N VAL A 100 -30.61 -1.55 -2.52
CA VAL A 100 -30.81 -3.00 -2.42
C VAL A 100 -32.06 -3.33 -1.60
N LEU A 101 -32.26 -2.68 -0.45
CA LEU A 101 -33.45 -2.88 0.40
C LEU A 101 -34.75 -2.55 -0.34
N LYS A 102 -34.75 -1.54 -1.21
CA LYS A 102 -35.88 -1.21 -2.07
C LYS A 102 -36.18 -2.28 -3.12
N ARG A 103 -35.15 -2.96 -3.64
CA ARG A 103 -35.35 -4.09 -4.56
C ARG A 103 -35.93 -5.30 -3.84
N TRP A 104 -35.50 -5.54 -2.59
CA TRP A 104 -36.11 -6.58 -1.75
C TRP A 104 -37.59 -6.29 -1.49
N PHE A 105 -37.94 -5.04 -1.20
CA PHE A 105 -39.34 -4.62 -1.04
C PHE A 105 -40.16 -4.90 -2.30
N TYR A 106 -39.66 -4.45 -3.45
CA TYR A 106 -40.36 -4.61 -4.73
C TYR A 106 -40.62 -6.09 -5.02
N SER A 107 -39.59 -6.95 -4.90
CA SER A 107 -39.74 -8.38 -5.12
C SER A 107 -40.63 -9.06 -4.08
N LEU A 108 -40.63 -8.59 -2.83
CA LEU A 108 -41.52 -9.10 -1.79
C LEU A 108 -42.98 -8.84 -2.18
N GLN A 109 -43.29 -7.60 -2.56
CA GLN A 109 -44.65 -7.21 -2.96
C GLN A 109 -45.09 -7.92 -4.24
N GLU A 110 -44.21 -8.05 -5.23
CA GLU A 110 -44.54 -8.68 -6.50
C GLU A 110 -44.79 -10.19 -6.38
N LEU A 111 -44.00 -10.90 -5.56
CA LEU A 111 -44.11 -12.37 -5.43
C LEU A 111 -45.15 -12.82 -4.41
N THR A 112 -45.40 -12.02 -3.36
CA THR A 112 -46.21 -12.46 -2.22
C THR A 112 -47.42 -11.56 -1.94
N SER A 113 -47.51 -10.39 -2.58
CA SER A 113 -48.46 -9.31 -2.23
C SER A 113 -48.37 -8.82 -0.78
N ASP A 114 -47.39 -9.30 -0.01
CA ASP A 114 -47.10 -8.86 1.35
C ASP A 114 -46.08 -7.71 1.30
N THR A 115 -45.99 -6.94 2.38
CA THR A 115 -45.06 -5.81 2.52
C THR A 115 -44.24 -5.87 3.80
N HIS A 116 -44.48 -6.85 4.68
CA HIS A 116 -43.78 -6.92 5.96
C HIS A 116 -42.40 -7.60 5.83
N PRO A 117 -41.31 -7.00 6.35
CA PRO A 117 -39.95 -7.57 6.29
C PRO A 117 -39.76 -8.99 6.85
N LYS A 118 -40.64 -9.47 7.74
CA LYS A 118 -40.56 -10.83 8.32
C LYS A 118 -40.81 -11.92 7.27
N LYS A 119 -41.44 -11.57 6.15
CA LYS A 119 -41.77 -12.46 5.04
C LYS A 119 -40.67 -12.55 3.98
N LEU A 120 -39.56 -11.83 4.16
CA LEU A 120 -38.40 -11.98 3.30
C LEU A 120 -37.93 -13.44 3.29
N SER A 121 -37.65 -13.94 2.09
CA SER A 121 -37.20 -15.30 1.81
C SER A 121 -36.06 -15.28 0.79
N THR A 122 -35.34 -16.40 0.66
CA THR A 122 -34.24 -16.53 -0.31
C THR A 122 -34.73 -16.33 -1.75
N GLU A 123 -35.96 -16.78 -2.05
CA GLU A 123 -36.59 -16.60 -3.36
C GLU A 123 -36.79 -15.11 -3.70
N ILE A 124 -37.21 -14.30 -2.72
CA ILE A 124 -37.38 -12.85 -2.89
C ILE A 124 -36.03 -12.18 -3.18
N LEU A 125 -34.98 -12.57 -2.47
CA LEU A 125 -33.63 -12.04 -2.69
C LEU A 125 -33.10 -12.42 -4.08
N ASN A 126 -33.31 -13.67 -4.52
CA ASN A 126 -32.94 -14.12 -5.86
C ASN A 126 -33.69 -13.34 -6.95
N HIS A 127 -34.99 -13.13 -6.78
CA HIS A 127 -35.79 -12.34 -7.71
C HIS A 127 -35.31 -10.87 -7.77
N ALA A 128 -35.05 -10.26 -6.61
CA ALA A 128 -34.50 -8.90 -6.52
C ALA A 128 -33.14 -8.78 -7.21
N TYR A 129 -32.31 -9.81 -7.11
CA TYR A 129 -31.02 -9.87 -7.80
C TYR A 129 -31.19 -10.03 -9.32
N LEU A 130 -32.11 -10.86 -9.80
CA LEU A 130 -32.37 -11.01 -11.24
C LEU A 130 -32.82 -9.69 -11.88
N LEU A 131 -33.74 -8.97 -11.22
CA LEU A 131 -34.15 -7.63 -11.65
C LEU A 131 -32.98 -6.65 -11.68
N LEU A 132 -32.08 -6.71 -10.69
CA LEU A 132 -30.86 -5.90 -10.66
C LEU A 132 -29.94 -6.26 -11.82
N LYS A 133 -29.70 -7.56 -12.05
CA LYS A 133 -28.79 -8.09 -13.07
C LYS A 133 -29.19 -7.65 -14.47
N ASN A 134 -30.48 -7.71 -14.79
CA ASN A 134 -31.01 -7.34 -16.10
C ASN A 134 -30.94 -5.83 -16.38
N ASN A 135 -30.72 -4.99 -15.35
CA ASN A 135 -30.77 -3.54 -15.45
C ASN A 135 -29.47 -2.83 -15.01
N SER A 136 -28.40 -3.60 -14.77
CA SER A 136 -27.12 -3.09 -14.25
C SER A 136 -25.95 -3.52 -15.14
N ASN A 137 -24.88 -2.73 -15.13
CA ASN A 137 -23.64 -3.12 -15.81
C ASN A 137 -23.02 -4.35 -15.11
N ALA A 138 -22.67 -5.36 -15.90
CA ALA A 138 -22.03 -6.59 -15.44
C ALA A 138 -20.80 -6.34 -14.54
N ALA A 139 -20.07 -5.25 -14.77
CA ALA A 139 -18.90 -4.88 -13.96
C ALA A 139 -19.25 -4.61 -12.48
N ASN A 140 -20.43 -4.04 -12.18
CA ASN A 140 -20.82 -3.60 -10.83
C ASN A 140 -21.59 -4.67 -10.04
N LEU A 141 -21.95 -5.78 -10.69
CA LEU A 141 -22.72 -6.85 -10.05
C LEU A 141 -22.04 -7.45 -8.81
N PRO A 142 -20.70 -7.66 -8.77
CA PRO A 142 -20.05 -8.20 -7.56
C PRO A 142 -20.24 -7.34 -6.31
N ASP A 143 -20.18 -6.00 -6.44
CA ASP A 143 -20.37 -5.08 -5.31
C ASP A 143 -21.82 -5.10 -4.80
N HIS A 144 -22.78 -5.26 -5.70
CA HIS A 144 -24.18 -5.46 -5.35
C HIS A 144 -24.38 -6.80 -4.63
N VAL A 145 -23.80 -7.90 -5.12
CA VAL A 145 -23.85 -9.22 -4.46
C VAL A 145 -23.25 -9.15 -3.06
N GLY A 146 -22.10 -8.48 -2.88
CA GLY A 146 -21.50 -8.26 -1.56
C GLY A 146 -22.42 -7.50 -0.61
N THR A 147 -23.18 -6.53 -1.12
CA THR A 147 -24.18 -5.79 -0.34
C THR A 147 -25.38 -6.67 0.05
N PHE A 148 -25.87 -7.53 -0.86
CA PHE A 148 -26.91 -8.51 -0.55
C PHE A 148 -26.48 -9.46 0.57
N LYS A 149 -25.28 -10.08 0.45
CA LYS A 149 -24.73 -11.00 1.46
C LYS A 149 -24.59 -10.32 2.82
N ARG A 150 -24.13 -9.06 2.87
CA ARG A 150 -24.02 -8.27 4.12
C ARG A 150 -25.39 -8.03 4.76
N LEU A 151 -26.36 -7.53 4.01
CA LEU A 151 -27.70 -7.24 4.55
C LEU A 151 -28.40 -8.54 5.01
N GLN A 152 -28.24 -9.63 4.26
CA GLN A 152 -28.71 -10.96 4.65
C GLN A 152 -28.12 -11.40 5.99
N HIS A 153 -26.81 -11.22 6.19
CA HIS A 153 -26.16 -11.58 7.44
C HIS A 153 -26.77 -10.83 8.64
N ILE A 154 -27.14 -9.56 8.46
CA ILE A 154 -27.80 -8.76 9.51
C ILE A 154 -29.19 -9.34 9.82
N VAL A 155 -30.00 -9.59 8.81
CA VAL A 155 -31.35 -10.18 8.98
C VAL A 155 -31.27 -11.53 9.69
N ASN A 156 -30.36 -12.40 9.25
CA ASN A 156 -30.15 -13.73 9.83
C ASN A 156 -29.64 -13.67 11.28
N LYS A 157 -28.76 -12.71 11.60
CA LYS A 157 -28.24 -12.53 12.96
C LYS A 157 -29.34 -12.20 13.97
N TYR A 158 -30.30 -11.37 13.57
CA TYR A 158 -31.42 -10.97 14.44
C TYR A 158 -32.62 -11.92 14.38
N GLY A 159 -32.65 -12.82 13.39
CA GLY A 159 -33.56 -13.97 13.35
C GLY A 159 -35.04 -13.59 13.43
N PHE A 160 -35.49 -12.65 12.60
CA PHE A 160 -36.90 -12.24 12.55
C PHE A 160 -37.65 -12.68 11.29
N THR A 161 -37.01 -13.35 10.35
CA THR A 161 -37.66 -14.00 9.20
C THR A 161 -38.08 -15.43 9.55
N SER A 162 -39.12 -15.95 8.88
CA SER A 162 -39.59 -17.32 9.13
C SER A 162 -38.56 -18.41 8.80
N LYS A 163 -37.70 -18.15 7.81
CA LYS A 163 -36.58 -19.00 7.43
C LYS A 163 -35.31 -18.16 7.35
N LYS A 164 -34.15 -18.80 7.53
CA LYS A 164 -32.85 -18.19 7.30
C LYS A 164 -32.71 -17.85 5.81
N LEU A 165 -32.22 -16.66 5.50
CA LEU A 165 -31.94 -16.22 4.14
C LEU A 165 -30.61 -16.84 3.68
N GLU A 166 -30.62 -17.46 2.50
CA GLU A 166 -29.49 -18.23 1.94
C GLU A 166 -29.21 -17.77 0.50
N PHE A 167 -29.22 -16.45 0.27
CA PHE A 167 -28.81 -15.87 -1.00
C PHE A 167 -27.33 -16.16 -1.27
N GLU A 168 -27.09 -17.02 -2.26
CA GLU A 168 -25.78 -17.43 -2.69
C GLU A 168 -25.67 -17.26 -4.21
N VAL A 169 -24.94 -16.23 -4.60
CA VAL A 169 -24.55 -15.99 -5.98
C VAL A 169 -23.06 -15.73 -5.98
N ASP A 170 -22.33 -16.53 -6.75
CA ASP A 170 -20.90 -16.39 -6.91
C ASP A 170 -20.58 -15.71 -8.23
N LEU A 171 -20.24 -14.43 -8.13
CA LEU A 171 -19.72 -13.66 -9.25
C LEU A 171 -18.24 -13.40 -9.05
N LYS A 172 -17.44 -13.77 -10.05
CA LYS A 172 -16.05 -13.37 -10.13
C LYS A 172 -15.97 -11.90 -10.55
N TYR A 173 -15.09 -11.12 -9.93
CA TYR A 173 -14.84 -9.74 -10.37
C TYR A 173 -14.19 -9.74 -11.77
N PHE A 174 -14.98 -9.44 -12.80
CA PHE A 174 -14.53 -9.45 -14.21
C PHE A 174 -13.81 -8.17 -14.63
N GLY A 175 -14.10 -7.02 -14.01
CA GLY A 175 -13.49 -5.73 -14.38
C GLY A 175 -12.20 -5.41 -13.62
N LYS A 176 -11.18 -4.90 -14.35
CA LYS A 176 -9.96 -4.27 -13.78
C LYS A 176 -10.28 -3.15 -12.78
N GLN A 177 -11.47 -2.55 -12.83
CA GLN A 177 -11.84 -1.40 -12.01
C GLN A 177 -12.41 -1.75 -10.63
N ASN A 178 -13.02 -2.94 -10.46
CA ASN A 178 -13.79 -3.26 -9.25
C ASN A 178 -13.12 -4.30 -8.33
N ARG A 179 -11.96 -4.86 -8.71
CA ARG A 179 -11.18 -5.71 -7.79
C ARG A 179 -10.52 -4.86 -6.71
N THR A 180 -10.59 -5.30 -5.45
CA THR A 180 -9.70 -4.80 -4.40
C THR A 180 -8.25 -5.05 -4.84
N PRO A 181 -7.28 -4.17 -4.49
CA PRO A 181 -5.89 -4.33 -4.92
C PRO A 181 -5.32 -5.72 -4.61
N LYS A 182 -5.66 -6.28 -3.44
CA LYS A 182 -5.26 -7.65 -3.06
C LYS A 182 -5.83 -8.73 -3.98
N ALA A 183 -7.10 -8.68 -4.34
CA ALA A 183 -7.69 -9.66 -5.24
C ALA A 183 -7.17 -9.56 -6.70
N LYS A 184 -6.56 -8.42 -7.08
CA LYS A 184 -5.79 -8.31 -8.33
C LYS A 184 -4.48 -9.06 -8.22
N ILE A 185 -3.70 -8.72 -7.19
CA ILE A 185 -2.39 -9.31 -6.91
C ILE A 185 -2.51 -10.84 -6.74
N THR A 186 -3.47 -11.33 -5.96
CA THR A 186 -3.70 -12.78 -5.76
C THR A 186 -4.08 -13.50 -7.05
N LYS A 187 -4.77 -12.85 -8.00
CA LYS A 187 -5.13 -13.49 -9.26
C LYS A 187 -4.01 -13.40 -10.29
N GLU A 188 -3.27 -12.29 -10.33
CA GLU A 188 -2.02 -12.16 -11.11
C GLU A 188 -0.97 -13.18 -10.62
N LEU A 189 -0.91 -13.43 -9.30
CA LEU A 189 -0.12 -14.50 -8.64
C LEU A 189 -0.49 -15.92 -9.13
N PHE A 190 -1.76 -16.17 -9.47
CA PHE A 190 -2.20 -17.48 -9.99
C PHE A 190 -2.07 -17.61 -11.51
N GLU A 191 -2.04 -16.49 -12.25
CA GLU A 191 -2.04 -16.48 -13.73
C GLU A 191 -0.62 -16.46 -14.33
N TYR A 192 0.43 -16.05 -13.60
CA TYR A 192 1.82 -16.04 -14.07
C TYR A 192 2.72 -17.01 -13.29
N LYS A 193 3.26 -18.03 -13.97
CA LYS A 193 4.18 -19.04 -13.41
C LYS A 193 5.62 -18.55 -13.15
N ASN A 194 5.94 -17.27 -13.36
CA ASN A 194 7.26 -16.68 -13.09
C ASN A 194 7.07 -15.23 -12.63
N ILE A 195 7.00 -15.01 -11.32
CA ILE A 195 6.96 -13.66 -10.74
C ILE A 195 8.30 -13.41 -10.08
N ASP A 196 8.91 -12.26 -10.37
CA ASP A 196 10.03 -11.77 -9.58
C ASP A 196 9.48 -11.36 -8.19
N GLU A 197 9.79 -12.16 -7.18
CA GLU A 197 9.32 -11.92 -5.82
C GLU A 197 9.86 -10.62 -5.21
N ASN A 198 10.85 -9.99 -5.85
CA ASN A 198 11.47 -8.73 -5.43
C ASN A 198 10.81 -7.48 -6.05
N GLU A 199 9.91 -7.63 -7.05
CA GLU A 199 9.32 -6.48 -7.74
C GLU A 199 8.33 -5.72 -6.84
N ILE A 200 8.54 -4.41 -6.69
CA ILE A 200 7.66 -3.50 -5.95
C ILE A 200 6.71 -2.81 -6.95
N ASN A 201 5.42 -2.65 -6.60
CA ASN A 201 4.52 -1.83 -7.42
C ASN A 201 4.93 -0.35 -7.41
N THR A 202 5.67 0.07 -8.44
CA THR A 202 6.26 1.41 -8.56
C THR A 202 5.28 2.48 -9.03
N GLU A 203 4.12 2.13 -9.60
CA GLU A 203 3.15 3.09 -10.16
C GLU A 203 2.62 4.12 -9.13
N LYS A 204 2.70 3.79 -7.84
CA LYS A 204 2.25 4.65 -6.73
C LYS A 204 3.38 5.17 -5.85
N LEU A 205 4.62 5.04 -6.31
CA LEU A 205 5.83 5.47 -5.61
C LEU A 205 6.52 6.60 -6.38
N ILE A 206 7.48 7.27 -5.75
CA ILE A 206 8.26 8.33 -6.40
C ILE A 206 9.42 7.66 -7.12
N SER A 207 9.53 7.89 -8.43
CA SER A 207 10.72 7.46 -9.18
C SER A 207 11.95 8.25 -8.73
N ILE A 208 13.14 7.66 -8.84
CA ILE A 208 14.40 8.34 -8.49
C ILE A 208 14.57 9.62 -9.32
N GLN A 209 14.33 9.55 -10.62
CA GLN A 209 14.43 10.71 -11.50
C GLN A 209 13.41 11.79 -11.14
N THR A 210 12.17 11.42 -10.82
CA THR A 210 11.16 12.38 -10.35
C THR A 210 11.55 13.00 -9.00
N PHE A 211 12.19 12.25 -8.09
CA PHE A 211 12.72 12.81 -6.84
C PHE A 211 13.82 13.83 -7.09
N ILE A 212 14.78 13.53 -7.98
CA ILE A 212 15.84 14.47 -8.39
C ILE A 212 15.24 15.71 -9.02
N ASN A 213 14.22 15.56 -9.87
CA ASN A 213 13.49 16.68 -10.46
C ASN A 213 12.83 17.54 -9.36
N ILE A 214 12.21 16.92 -8.35
CA ILE A 214 11.62 17.63 -7.20
C ILE A 214 12.68 18.39 -6.40
N ALA A 215 13.84 17.79 -6.14
CA ALA A 215 14.94 18.47 -5.46
C ALA A 215 15.45 19.67 -6.28
N SER A 216 15.55 19.50 -7.61
CA SER A 216 16.00 20.54 -8.54
C SER A 216 15.04 21.74 -8.60
N LEU A 217 13.75 21.54 -8.35
CA LEU A 217 12.76 22.63 -8.29
C LEU A 217 13.10 23.70 -7.26
N LYS A 218 13.86 23.36 -6.21
CA LYS A 218 14.33 24.33 -5.21
C LYS A 218 15.11 25.49 -5.84
N ASN A 219 15.84 25.21 -6.92
CA ASN A 219 16.63 26.21 -7.65
C ASN A 219 15.87 26.83 -8.82
N PHE A 220 14.82 26.17 -9.33
CA PHE A 220 14.08 26.63 -10.51
C PHE A 220 12.83 27.46 -10.18
N CYS A 221 12.13 27.17 -9.08
CA CYS A 221 10.90 27.87 -8.70
C CYS A 221 11.17 29.37 -8.48
N GLN A 222 10.53 30.21 -9.29
CA GLN A 222 10.80 31.66 -9.32
C GLN A 222 9.77 32.45 -8.54
N SER A 223 8.49 32.07 -8.62
CA SER A 223 7.42 32.87 -8.02
C SER A 223 7.11 32.45 -6.58
N GLU A 224 6.63 33.39 -5.77
CA GLU A 224 6.24 33.14 -4.37
C GLU A 224 5.24 31.96 -4.25
N GLY A 225 4.22 31.92 -5.11
CA GLY A 225 3.25 30.83 -5.15
C GLY A 225 3.84 29.45 -5.49
N GLU A 226 4.86 29.39 -6.36
CA GLU A 226 5.57 28.14 -6.66
C GLU A 226 6.37 27.66 -5.46
N ARG A 227 7.08 28.57 -4.79
CA ARG A 227 7.90 28.25 -3.61
C ARG A 227 7.04 27.77 -2.44
N ILE A 228 5.88 28.38 -2.21
CA ILE A 228 4.92 27.94 -1.18
C ILE A 228 4.41 26.52 -1.49
N LEU A 229 4.07 26.23 -2.75
CA LEU A 229 3.63 24.89 -3.17
C LEU A 229 4.76 23.86 -3.06
N LEU A 230 5.99 24.23 -3.43
CA LEU A 230 7.17 23.36 -3.28
C LEU A 230 7.46 23.06 -1.81
N ASN A 231 7.39 24.07 -0.93
CA ASN A 231 7.53 23.90 0.52
C ASN A 231 6.47 22.95 1.08
N SER A 232 5.23 23.03 0.59
CA SER A 232 4.16 22.09 0.97
C SER A 232 4.47 20.65 0.51
N LEU A 233 5.10 20.48 -0.67
CA LEU A 233 5.51 19.17 -1.18
C LEU A 233 6.67 18.60 -0.36
N PHE A 234 7.71 19.39 -0.06
CA PHE A 234 8.81 18.92 0.79
C PHE A 234 8.33 18.50 2.17
N LEU A 235 7.42 19.27 2.78
CA LEU A 235 6.82 18.88 4.05
C LEU A 235 6.04 17.56 3.92
N SER A 236 5.31 17.36 2.81
CA SER A 236 4.62 16.09 2.52
C SER A 236 5.59 14.90 2.42
N ILE A 237 6.75 15.10 1.79
CA ILE A 237 7.76 14.06 1.59
C ILE A 237 8.42 13.68 2.92
N VAL A 238 8.76 14.65 3.75
CA VAL A 238 9.41 14.39 5.05
C VAL A 238 8.44 13.75 6.05
N THR A 239 7.18 14.21 6.09
CA THR A 239 6.23 13.83 7.15
C THR A 239 5.23 12.74 6.76
N GLY A 240 4.98 12.55 5.47
CA GLY A 240 3.89 11.68 4.98
C GLY A 240 2.48 12.23 5.25
N PHE A 241 2.34 13.52 5.57
CA PHE A 241 1.04 14.15 5.78
C PHE A 241 0.11 14.06 4.56
N ARG A 242 -1.19 13.94 4.82
CA ARG A 242 -2.22 14.10 3.79
C ARG A 242 -2.27 15.57 3.37
N SER A 243 -2.66 15.83 2.12
CA SER A 243 -2.84 17.20 1.64
C SER A 243 -3.79 18.01 2.53
N THR A 244 -4.84 17.41 3.07
CA THR A 244 -5.75 18.09 4.03
C THR A 244 -5.07 18.47 5.33
N GLU A 245 -4.16 17.64 5.85
CA GLU A 245 -3.42 17.91 7.09
C GLU A 245 -2.47 19.09 6.87
N ILE A 246 -1.77 19.10 5.74
CA ILE A 246 -0.85 20.20 5.34
C ILE A 246 -1.58 21.52 5.16
N ILE A 247 -2.71 21.52 4.46
CA ILE A 247 -3.48 22.75 4.22
C ILE A 247 -3.97 23.37 5.54
N MET A 248 -4.27 22.54 6.55
CA MET A 248 -4.77 22.99 7.86
C MET A 248 -3.67 23.27 8.89
N LEU A 249 -2.39 23.16 8.52
CA LEU A 249 -1.29 23.51 9.44
C LEU A 249 -1.37 24.98 9.83
N LYS A 250 -1.22 25.25 11.13
CA LYS A 250 -1.12 26.60 11.66
C LYS A 250 0.30 27.14 11.54
N LYS A 251 0.46 28.46 11.58
CA LYS A 251 1.77 29.13 11.53
C LYS A 251 2.68 28.81 12.74
N ASP A 252 2.07 28.50 13.87
CA ASP A 252 2.69 28.17 15.16
C ASP A 252 2.72 26.65 15.42
N CYS A 253 2.71 25.83 14.35
CA CYS A 253 2.65 24.38 14.47
C CYS A 253 3.92 23.73 15.03
N LEU A 254 5.05 24.44 15.12
CA LEU A 254 6.30 23.88 15.64
C LEU A 254 6.30 23.83 17.16
N ILE A 255 6.61 22.64 17.70
CA ILE A 255 6.77 22.39 19.14
C ILE A 255 8.18 21.85 19.36
N GLU A 256 8.89 22.39 20.34
CA GLU A 256 10.19 21.87 20.77
C GLU A 256 10.04 21.31 22.20
N LYS A 257 10.51 20.07 22.42
CA LYS A 257 10.57 19.46 23.75
C LYS A 257 11.99 18.99 24.05
N PRO A 258 12.54 19.26 25.25
CA PRO A 258 13.86 18.77 25.61
C PRO A 258 13.87 17.24 25.64
N ILE A 259 14.96 16.63 25.17
CA ILE A 259 15.20 15.19 25.31
C ILE A 259 15.59 14.96 26.77
N LEU A 260 14.85 14.10 27.45
CA LEU A 260 15.09 13.75 28.84
C LEU A 260 15.85 12.43 28.93
N ASP A 261 16.81 12.35 29.84
CA ASP A 261 17.47 11.12 30.24
C ASP A 261 16.46 10.21 30.99
N LEU A 262 16.34 8.97 30.55
CA LEU A 262 15.39 7.98 31.10
C LEU A 262 15.65 7.63 32.58
N GLN A 263 16.89 7.78 33.06
CA GLN A 263 17.27 7.48 34.45
C GLN A 263 17.18 8.71 35.34
N THR A 264 17.63 9.87 34.86
CA THR A 264 17.76 11.08 35.69
C THR A 264 16.60 12.07 35.52
N ASN A 265 15.77 11.89 34.48
CA ASN A 265 14.69 12.78 34.08
C ASN A 265 15.14 14.24 33.87
N LYS A 266 16.44 14.45 33.61
CA LYS A 266 17.05 15.75 33.31
C LYS A 266 17.27 15.93 31.81
N PRO A 267 17.27 17.16 31.29
CA PRO A 267 17.56 17.43 29.89
C PRO A 267 18.96 16.98 29.49
N ILE A 268 19.06 16.17 28.44
CA ILE A 268 20.35 15.74 27.86
C ILE A 268 21.01 16.94 27.20
N SER A 269 22.26 17.19 27.56
CA SER A 269 23.07 18.27 26.99
C SER A 269 24.28 17.67 26.27
N VAL A 270 24.52 18.11 25.04
CA VAL A 270 25.72 17.76 24.26
C VAL A 270 26.44 19.07 23.96
N ASN A 271 27.72 19.18 24.33
CA ASN A 271 28.51 20.41 24.22
C ASN A 271 27.82 21.64 24.85
N ASP A 272 27.35 21.49 26.10
CA ASP A 272 26.60 22.51 26.85
C ASP A 272 25.30 23.03 26.18
N LYS A 273 24.79 22.32 25.16
CA LYS A 273 23.51 22.61 24.52
C LYS A 273 22.51 21.49 24.78
N VAL A 274 21.40 21.88 25.41
CA VAL A 274 20.24 21.01 25.60
C VAL A 274 19.74 20.51 24.25
N GLN A 275 19.53 19.20 24.14
CA GLN A 275 18.99 18.57 22.94
C GLN A 275 17.46 18.62 22.97
N TYR A 276 16.85 18.90 21.80
CA TYR A 276 15.40 19.03 21.67
C TYR A 276 14.87 18.12 20.57
N MET A 277 13.70 17.52 20.82
CA MET A 277 12.85 16.92 19.79
C MET A 277 11.99 17.99 19.16
N LEU A 278 11.95 18.01 17.83
CA LEU A 278 11.05 18.88 17.06
C LEU A 278 9.77 18.11 16.72
N GLY A 279 8.62 18.71 17.01
CA GLY A 279 7.29 18.21 16.65
C GLY A 279 6.53 19.20 15.78
N ILE A 280 5.63 18.68 14.94
CA ILE A 280 4.67 19.47 14.17
C ILE A 280 3.26 19.14 14.67
N GLN A 281 2.57 20.11 15.25
CA GLN A 281 1.18 20.01 15.66
C GLN A 281 0.24 20.16 14.47
N TYR A 282 -0.70 19.23 14.31
CA TYR A 282 -1.62 19.20 13.19
C TYR A 282 -2.98 18.58 13.54
N TYR A 283 -3.99 18.91 12.72
CA TYR A 283 -5.32 18.32 12.79
C TYR A 283 -5.37 17.01 11.99
N GLY A 284 -5.42 15.87 12.68
CA GLY A 284 -5.45 14.56 12.05
C GLY A 284 -6.77 14.28 11.32
N ALA A 285 -6.69 13.84 10.07
CA ALA A 285 -7.88 13.50 9.29
C ALA A 285 -8.52 12.18 9.77
N LYS A 286 -9.81 11.96 9.42
CA LYS A 286 -10.56 10.73 9.72
C LYS A 286 -10.66 10.39 11.23
N GLY A 287 -10.94 11.40 12.06
CA GLY A 287 -11.16 11.19 13.50
C GLY A 287 -9.90 10.85 14.29
N ALA A 288 -8.71 11.14 13.74
CA ALA A 288 -7.45 10.90 14.45
C ALA A 288 -7.17 11.93 15.57
N GLY A 289 -7.94 13.02 15.65
CA GLY A 289 -7.74 14.07 16.63
C GLY A 289 -6.51 14.92 16.39
N GLU A 290 -6.27 15.87 17.29
CA GLU A 290 -5.09 16.74 17.25
C GLU A 290 -3.85 15.95 17.67
N ARG A 291 -2.79 16.01 16.87
CA ARG A 291 -1.59 15.19 17.05
C ARG A 291 -0.33 15.99 16.86
N ILE A 292 0.77 15.44 17.36
CA ILE A 292 2.13 15.93 17.12
C ILE A 292 2.85 14.87 16.30
N HIS A 293 3.36 15.27 15.13
CA HIS A 293 4.29 14.46 14.35
C HIS A 293 5.71 14.81 14.77
N TRP A 294 6.39 13.87 15.43
CA TRP A 294 7.78 14.04 15.83
C TRP A 294 8.68 13.86 14.61
N VAL A 295 9.46 14.89 14.31
CA VAL A 295 10.36 14.94 13.15
C VAL A 295 11.61 14.15 13.47
N GLU A 296 12.06 13.36 12.50
CA GLU A 296 13.33 12.64 12.59
C GLU A 296 14.50 13.64 12.74
N PRO A 297 15.48 13.39 13.65
CA PRO A 297 16.52 14.36 13.98
C PRO A 297 17.27 14.94 12.78
N SER A 298 17.67 14.11 11.80
CA SER A 298 18.40 14.56 10.60
C SER A 298 17.57 15.51 9.71
N SER A 299 16.25 15.42 9.77
CA SER A 299 15.30 16.23 9.00
C SER A 299 14.90 17.55 9.69
N THR A 300 15.30 17.75 10.96
CA THR A 300 14.92 18.91 11.79
C THR A 300 15.26 20.25 11.12
N THR A 301 16.48 20.39 10.62
CA THR A 301 16.96 21.63 9.99
C THR A 301 16.17 21.96 8.73
N LEU A 302 15.84 20.93 7.94
CA LEU A 302 15.03 21.09 6.72
C LEU A 302 13.62 21.56 7.05
N VAL A 303 12.95 20.93 8.03
CA VAL A 303 11.59 21.31 8.44
C VAL A 303 11.54 22.75 8.96
N LYS A 304 12.49 23.15 9.83
CA LYS A 304 12.57 24.54 10.31
C LYS A 304 12.76 25.51 9.15
N SER A 305 13.67 25.20 8.23
CA SER A 305 13.92 26.01 7.04
C SER A 305 12.67 26.18 6.16
N ILE A 306 11.93 25.09 5.90
CA ILE A 306 10.68 25.10 5.11
C ILE A 306 9.63 26.02 5.75
N ILE A 307 9.42 25.88 7.06
CA ILE A 307 8.39 26.67 7.78
C ILE A 307 8.81 28.14 7.83
N GLN A 308 10.05 28.44 8.18
CA GLN A 308 10.56 29.81 8.22
C GLN A 308 10.51 30.49 6.86
N ASP A 309 10.92 29.81 5.79
CA ASP A 309 10.84 30.35 4.42
C ASP A 309 9.40 30.62 4.01
N THR A 310 8.49 29.69 4.32
CA THR A 310 7.06 29.86 4.04
C THR A 310 6.50 31.06 4.80
N LEU A 311 6.81 31.22 6.08
CA LEU A 311 6.37 32.36 6.90
C LEU A 311 6.90 33.68 6.35
N LYS A 312 8.18 33.73 5.95
CA LYS A 312 8.80 34.91 5.35
C LYS A 312 8.13 35.33 4.04
N ILE A 313 7.85 34.39 3.15
CA ILE A 313 7.13 34.68 1.89
C ILE A 313 5.72 35.21 2.19
N THR A 314 5.04 34.62 3.16
CA THR A 314 3.62 34.90 3.45
C THR A 314 3.40 36.03 4.46
N GLU A 315 4.45 36.69 4.94
CA GLU A 315 4.39 37.80 5.91
C GLU A 315 3.50 38.94 5.41
N ARG A 316 3.79 39.47 4.22
CA ARG A 316 3.00 40.54 3.58
C ARG A 316 1.53 40.16 3.36
N TYR A 317 1.25 38.87 3.15
CA TYR A 317 -0.12 38.39 2.96
C TYR A 317 -0.88 38.42 4.28
N ARG A 318 -0.21 38.08 5.40
CA ARG A 318 -0.78 38.17 6.74
C ARG A 318 -1.01 39.60 7.17
N GLU A 319 -0.06 40.51 6.91
CA GLU A 319 -0.23 41.95 7.18
C GLU A 319 -1.48 42.49 6.48
N HIS A 320 -1.67 42.15 5.21
CA HIS A 320 -2.88 42.52 4.45
C HIS A 320 -4.16 41.93 5.06
N LEU A 321 -4.16 40.64 5.45
CA LEU A 321 -5.31 40.02 6.11
C LEU A 321 -5.64 40.67 7.45
N VAL A 322 -4.63 41.00 8.26
CA VAL A 322 -4.80 41.70 9.55
C VAL A 322 -5.37 43.09 9.34
N TYR A 323 -4.89 43.83 8.34
CA TYR A 323 -5.44 45.13 7.95
C TYR A 323 -6.93 45.04 7.59
N LEU A 324 -7.32 44.07 6.76
CA LEU A 324 -8.72 43.83 6.39
C LEU A 324 -9.61 43.55 7.61
N ARG A 325 -9.08 42.84 8.62
CA ARG A 325 -9.79 42.59 9.89
C ARG A 325 -9.92 43.83 10.75
N GLN A 326 -8.89 44.66 10.86
CA GLN A 326 -8.95 45.93 11.60
C GLN A 326 -10.04 46.85 11.06
N LYS A 327 -10.35 46.75 9.75
CA LYS A 327 -11.43 47.47 9.09
C LYS A 327 -12.82 46.82 9.27
N ASN A 328 -12.94 45.76 10.06
CA ASN A 328 -14.17 44.98 10.23
C ASN A 328 -14.78 44.47 8.90
N LEU A 329 -13.95 44.22 7.88
CA LEU A 329 -14.38 43.70 6.57
C LEU A 329 -15.49 44.51 5.88
N LYS A 330 -15.61 45.82 6.19
CA LYS A 330 -16.58 46.72 5.53
C LYS A 330 -16.47 46.63 4.00
N ASP A 331 -15.24 46.69 3.53
CA ASP A 331 -14.84 46.35 2.17
C ASP A 331 -13.51 45.57 2.19
N LEU A 332 -13.11 45.05 1.04
CA LEU A 332 -11.94 44.19 0.89
C LEU A 332 -10.81 44.89 0.11
N LEU A 333 -10.77 46.22 0.14
CA LEU A 333 -9.74 47.00 -0.54
C LEU A 333 -8.40 46.89 0.20
N PRO A 334 -7.27 46.79 -0.52
CA PRO A 334 -5.96 46.81 0.11
C PRO A 334 -5.62 48.23 0.60
N LYS A 335 -4.73 48.29 1.60
CA LYS A 335 -4.26 49.55 2.22
C LYS A 335 -3.84 50.61 1.19
N GLY A 336 -3.08 50.23 0.16
CA GLY A 336 -2.63 51.17 -0.86
C GLY A 336 -3.74 51.79 -1.72
N ILE A 337 -4.92 51.15 -1.82
CA ILE A 337 -6.10 51.73 -2.50
C ILE A 337 -6.88 52.63 -1.54
N ASP A 338 -6.95 52.26 -0.25
CA ASP A 338 -7.62 53.07 0.75
C ASP A 338 -6.90 54.41 0.99
N GLU A 339 -5.57 54.42 0.92
CA GLU A 339 -4.71 55.60 1.10
C GLU A 339 -4.83 56.64 -0.02
N ILE A 340 -5.35 56.26 -1.20
CA ILE A 340 -5.61 57.20 -2.29
C ILE A 340 -6.78 58.11 -1.88
N PRO A 341 -6.63 59.45 -1.83
CA PRO A 341 -7.69 60.35 -1.38
C PRO A 341 -8.94 60.29 -2.28
N ASP A 342 -8.75 60.16 -3.59
CA ASP A 342 -9.82 60.15 -4.58
C ASP A 342 -10.61 58.82 -4.58
N ASP A 343 -11.93 58.90 -4.78
CA ASP A 343 -12.78 57.71 -4.93
C ASP A 343 -12.62 57.05 -6.31
N LEU A 344 -12.37 57.85 -7.35
CA LEU A 344 -12.15 57.39 -8.72
C LEU A 344 -10.67 57.17 -8.97
N ILE A 345 -10.28 55.92 -9.17
CA ILE A 345 -8.89 55.51 -9.31
C ILE A 345 -8.62 55.13 -10.76
N GLU A 346 -7.53 55.66 -11.34
CA GLU A 346 -7.12 55.37 -12.70
C GLU A 346 -6.56 53.95 -12.82
N LEU A 347 -6.75 53.32 -13.98
CA LEU A 347 -6.33 51.94 -14.23
C LEU A 347 -4.85 51.65 -13.93
N ASP A 348 -3.92 52.58 -14.17
CA ASP A 348 -2.48 52.40 -13.93
C ASP A 348 -2.15 52.34 -12.43
N ASP A 349 -2.82 53.14 -11.61
CA ASP A 349 -2.66 53.10 -10.15
C ASP A 349 -3.14 51.76 -9.58
N LEU A 350 -4.17 51.16 -10.19
CA LEU A 350 -4.65 49.83 -9.80
C LEU A 350 -3.62 48.73 -10.05
N ILE A 351 -2.71 48.91 -11.02
CA ILE A 351 -1.77 47.86 -11.44
C ILE A 351 -0.81 47.54 -10.31
N ASP A 352 -0.29 48.53 -9.60
CA ASP A 352 0.73 48.34 -8.56
C ASP A 352 0.12 48.00 -7.19
N HIS A 353 -1.17 48.33 -6.99
CA HIS A 353 -1.88 48.07 -5.74
C HIS A 353 -2.73 46.78 -5.73
N LEU A 354 -3.35 46.38 -6.86
CA LEU A 354 -4.24 45.21 -6.92
C LEU A 354 -3.68 43.99 -7.65
N PHE A 355 -2.71 44.17 -8.56
CA PHE A 355 -2.28 43.10 -9.46
C PHE A 355 -0.78 42.88 -9.46
N ILE A 356 -0.35 41.69 -9.86
CA ILE A 356 1.06 41.39 -10.16
C ILE A 356 1.09 40.74 -11.55
N SER A 357 1.89 41.31 -12.46
CA SER A 357 2.11 40.74 -13.79
C SER A 357 3.29 39.78 -13.77
N ARG A 358 3.07 38.52 -14.19
CA ARG A 358 4.11 37.48 -14.27
C ARG A 358 4.96 37.53 -15.54
N LYS A 359 4.40 38.04 -16.63
CA LYS A 359 5.12 38.18 -17.90
C LYS A 359 5.78 39.56 -17.93
N ARG A 360 6.93 39.65 -18.60
CA ARG A 360 7.41 40.92 -19.19
C ARG A 360 6.42 41.31 -20.29
N THR A 361 5.25 41.82 -19.90
CA THR A 361 4.28 42.44 -20.81
C THR A 361 4.98 43.59 -21.53
N ARG A 362 4.66 43.78 -22.82
CA ARG A 362 5.26 44.80 -23.72
C ARG A 362 4.99 46.23 -23.21
N GLY A 363 5.72 46.67 -22.18
CA GLY A 363 5.58 48.00 -21.58
C GLY A 363 4.23 48.27 -20.88
N ARG A 364 3.94 49.57 -20.66
CA ARG A 364 2.74 50.08 -19.97
C ARG A 364 1.43 49.61 -20.62
N GLY A 365 1.30 49.71 -21.95
CA GLY A 365 0.10 49.31 -22.68
C GLY A 365 -0.28 47.83 -22.50
N GLY A 366 0.71 46.93 -22.54
CA GLY A 366 0.46 45.51 -22.33
C GLY A 366 -0.02 45.15 -20.92
N ARG A 367 0.35 45.93 -19.89
CA ARG A 367 -0.16 45.74 -18.52
C ARG A 367 -1.62 46.17 -18.42
N ARG A 368 -1.99 47.29 -19.05
CA ARG A 368 -3.36 47.82 -19.10
C ARG A 368 -4.31 46.81 -19.78
N ASP A 369 -3.95 46.31 -20.96
CA ASP A 369 -4.78 45.34 -21.70
C ASP A 369 -5.03 44.06 -20.91
N ALA A 370 -4.01 43.58 -20.21
CA ALA A 370 -4.10 42.36 -19.43
C ALA A 370 -5.11 42.53 -18.27
N ILE A 371 -5.11 43.67 -17.58
CA ILE A 371 -6.05 43.95 -16.49
C ILE A 371 -7.45 44.23 -17.02
N LEU A 372 -7.57 44.95 -18.13
CA LEU A 372 -8.87 45.17 -18.79
C LEU A 372 -9.51 43.85 -19.20
N ASN A 373 -8.73 42.85 -19.64
CA ASN A 373 -9.26 41.51 -19.90
C ASN A 373 -9.77 40.83 -18.62
N VAL A 374 -9.07 40.98 -17.48
CA VAL A 374 -9.54 40.46 -16.19
C VAL A 374 -10.88 41.11 -15.80
N PHE A 375 -10.98 42.43 -15.88
CA PHE A 375 -12.22 43.16 -15.60
C PHE A 375 -13.35 42.79 -16.55
N LYS A 376 -13.05 42.62 -17.85
CA LYS A 376 -14.03 42.17 -18.86
C LYS A 376 -14.59 40.78 -18.51
N HIS A 377 -13.72 39.82 -18.15
CA HIS A 377 -14.16 38.49 -17.73
C HIS A 377 -14.97 38.50 -16.44
N ALA A 378 -14.65 39.40 -15.51
CA ALA A 378 -15.41 39.63 -14.29
C ALA A 378 -16.63 40.55 -14.48
N GLN A 379 -16.94 40.96 -15.71
CA GLN A 379 -18.04 41.87 -16.06
C GLN A 379 -18.01 43.22 -15.32
N VAL A 380 -16.81 43.71 -14.99
CA VAL A 380 -16.58 45.01 -14.37
C VAL A 380 -16.43 46.07 -15.45
N LYS A 381 -17.24 47.13 -15.35
CA LYS A 381 -17.19 48.29 -16.26
C LYS A 381 -16.52 49.48 -15.58
N PRO A 382 -15.79 50.34 -16.32
CA PRO A 382 -15.29 51.60 -15.77
C PRO A 382 -16.46 52.52 -15.41
N ASP A 383 -16.31 53.26 -14.32
CA ASP A 383 -17.31 54.21 -13.83
C ASP A 383 -17.21 55.55 -14.59
N LYS A 384 -16.01 55.91 -15.07
CA LYS A 384 -15.76 57.10 -15.89
C LYS A 384 -14.67 56.83 -16.93
N THR A 385 -14.85 57.38 -18.14
CA THR A 385 -13.83 57.39 -19.19
C THR A 385 -13.52 58.83 -19.60
N ILE A 386 -12.23 59.14 -19.75
CA ILE A 386 -11.75 60.48 -20.18
C ILE A 386 -10.84 60.29 -21.39
N ASN A 387 -11.00 61.14 -22.39
CA ASN A 387 -10.18 61.11 -23.59
C ASN A 387 -9.00 62.07 -23.41
N ASP A 388 -7.77 61.56 -23.50
CA ASP A 388 -6.53 62.31 -23.22
C ASP A 388 -5.70 62.58 -24.50
N GLY A 389 -6.37 62.62 -25.66
CA GLY A 389 -5.76 62.86 -26.97
C GLY A 389 -4.90 61.70 -27.52
N THR A 390 -4.30 60.88 -26.66
CA THR A 390 -3.48 59.71 -27.00
C THR A 390 -4.17 58.37 -26.72
N GLY A 391 -5.32 58.39 -26.01
CA GLY A 391 -6.15 57.23 -25.71
C GLY A 391 -7.24 57.52 -24.67
N GLU A 392 -8.00 56.48 -24.30
CA GLU A 392 -9.03 56.54 -23.25
C GLU A 392 -8.47 56.13 -21.87
N LEU A 393 -8.49 57.07 -20.92
CA LEU A 393 -8.28 56.81 -19.50
C LEU A 393 -9.55 56.23 -18.88
N LYS A 394 -9.40 55.20 -18.06
CA LYS A 394 -10.51 54.45 -17.46
C LYS A 394 -10.38 54.50 -15.95
N PHE A 395 -11.44 54.98 -15.29
CA PHE A 395 -11.48 55.16 -13.84
C PHE A 395 -12.49 54.21 -13.20
N TYR A 396 -12.16 53.72 -12.02
CA TYR A 396 -12.98 52.80 -11.23
C TYR A 396 -13.14 53.32 -9.81
N SER A 397 -14.37 53.34 -9.32
CA SER A 397 -14.70 53.72 -7.95
C SER A 397 -14.26 52.65 -6.95
N LYS A 398 -13.94 53.05 -5.71
CA LYS A 398 -13.64 52.11 -4.60
C LYS A 398 -14.77 51.11 -4.39
N LYS A 399 -16.03 51.52 -4.60
CA LYS A 399 -17.20 50.64 -4.53
C LYS A 399 -17.20 49.55 -5.61
N THR A 400 -16.90 49.91 -6.86
CA THR A 400 -16.80 48.96 -7.98
C THR A 400 -15.66 47.97 -7.75
N LEU A 401 -14.50 48.45 -7.28
CA LEU A 401 -13.35 47.61 -6.96
C LEU A 401 -13.64 46.64 -5.81
N SER A 402 -14.31 47.09 -4.75
CA SER A 402 -14.73 46.22 -3.64
C SER A 402 -15.66 45.10 -4.12
N LYS A 403 -16.63 45.43 -4.99
CA LYS A 403 -17.54 44.44 -5.58
C LYS A 403 -16.79 43.40 -6.43
N PHE A 404 -15.81 43.85 -7.21
CA PHE A 404 -14.93 42.97 -7.97
C PHE A 404 -14.16 41.99 -7.06
N ILE A 405 -13.50 42.51 -6.01
CA ILE A 405 -12.73 41.68 -5.06
C ILE A 405 -13.64 40.66 -4.35
N LYS A 406 -14.84 41.07 -3.93
CA LYS A 406 -15.85 40.17 -3.32
C LYS A 406 -16.35 39.09 -4.27
N SER A 407 -16.55 39.43 -5.55
CA SER A 407 -16.99 38.46 -6.57
C SER A 407 -15.93 37.42 -6.93
N THR A 408 -14.66 37.70 -6.59
CA THR A 408 -13.52 36.85 -6.92
C THR A 408 -13.20 35.89 -5.76
N ALA A 409 -12.68 34.70 -6.06
CA ALA A 409 -12.11 33.78 -5.07
C ALA A 409 -13.03 33.35 -3.90
N ASN A 410 -14.36 33.27 -4.13
CA ASN A 410 -15.38 32.92 -3.12
C ASN A 410 -15.47 33.89 -1.93
N TYR A 411 -15.01 35.14 -2.09
CA TYR A 411 -15.08 36.17 -1.07
C TYR A 411 -16.50 36.74 -0.83
N ALA A 412 -17.50 36.23 -1.55
CA ALA A 412 -18.91 36.59 -1.38
C ALA A 412 -19.59 35.89 -0.19
N THR A 413 -18.87 35.08 0.58
CA THR A 413 -19.37 34.37 1.77
C THR A 413 -19.35 35.27 3.02
N GLU A 414 -20.14 34.92 4.04
CA GLU A 414 -20.27 35.72 5.29
C GLU A 414 -18.93 35.94 6.02
N GLU A 415 -18.01 34.97 5.97
CA GLU A 415 -16.65 35.09 6.52
C GLU A 415 -15.60 34.63 5.48
N PRO A 416 -15.19 35.51 4.55
CA PRO A 416 -14.44 35.14 3.35
C PRO A 416 -12.96 34.79 3.61
N ILE A 417 -12.43 35.19 4.76
CA ILE A 417 -11.03 35.02 5.18
C ILE A 417 -10.89 34.06 6.38
N ASN A 418 -11.88 33.18 6.55
CA ASN A 418 -11.93 32.20 7.62
C ASN A 418 -12.12 30.80 7.05
N LYS A 419 -11.37 29.84 7.60
CA LYS A 419 -11.54 28.43 7.30
C LYS A 419 -12.37 27.77 8.39
N LYS A 420 -13.64 27.49 8.07
CA LYS A 420 -14.53 26.67 8.89
C LYS A 420 -14.48 25.22 8.44
N PHE A 421 -14.33 24.29 9.39
CA PHE A 421 -14.46 22.85 9.15
C PHE A 421 -14.94 22.14 10.42
N GLU A 422 -15.60 21.00 10.25
CA GLU A 422 -15.98 20.13 11.36
C GLU A 422 -14.80 19.25 11.74
N PHE A 423 -14.50 19.20 13.04
CA PHE A 423 -13.45 18.39 13.63
C PHE A 423 -13.95 17.84 14.96
N GLU A 424 -14.00 16.52 15.09
CA GLU A 424 -14.45 15.83 16.31
C GLU A 424 -15.82 16.33 16.85
N GLY A 425 -16.76 16.56 15.93
CA GLY A 425 -18.11 17.04 16.27
C GLY A 425 -18.20 18.52 16.66
N ARG A 426 -17.10 19.27 16.59
CA ARG A 426 -17.04 20.73 16.81
C ARG A 426 -16.72 21.47 15.51
N ILE A 427 -17.27 22.68 15.35
CA ILE A 427 -16.91 23.55 14.24
C ILE A 427 -15.65 24.32 14.64
N VAL A 428 -14.54 24.03 13.97
CA VAL A 428 -13.29 24.77 14.12
C VAL A 428 -13.29 25.91 13.11
N ASN A 429 -13.06 27.14 13.59
CA ASN A 429 -12.96 28.34 12.76
C ASN A 429 -11.55 28.92 12.85
N ILE A 430 -10.75 28.80 11.79
CA ILE A 430 -9.37 29.28 11.75
C ILE A 430 -9.25 30.50 10.81
N PRO A 431 -8.82 31.66 11.31
CA PRO A 431 -8.43 32.80 10.48
C PRO A 431 -7.34 32.44 9.47
N TYR A 432 -7.44 32.91 8.21
CA TYR A 432 -6.41 32.60 7.19
C TYR A 432 -5.01 33.04 7.60
N GLU A 433 -4.85 34.15 8.31
CA GLU A 433 -3.54 34.62 8.78
C GLU A 433 -2.89 33.69 9.82
N ASN A 434 -3.66 32.79 10.45
CA ASN A 434 -3.15 31.78 11.37
C ASN A 434 -2.78 30.48 10.68
N LEU A 435 -3.13 30.29 9.41
CA LEU A 435 -2.68 29.14 8.61
C LEU A 435 -1.25 29.36 8.12
N LEU A 436 -0.49 28.27 8.01
CA LEU A 436 0.89 28.29 7.52
C LEU A 436 0.93 28.58 6.02
N PHE A 437 0.13 27.86 5.23
CA PHE A 437 0.11 27.95 3.78
C PHE A 437 -1.06 28.82 3.27
N ILE A 438 -0.73 30.06 2.90
CA ILE A 438 -1.64 31.01 2.25
C ILE A 438 -1.01 31.54 0.96
N VAL A 439 -1.82 31.83 -0.04
CA VAL A 439 -1.36 32.25 -1.38
C VAL A 439 -2.25 33.34 -1.95
N GLN A 440 -1.70 34.22 -2.78
CA GLN A 440 -2.49 35.17 -3.56
C GLN A 440 -3.29 34.44 -4.66
N TYR A 441 -4.49 34.92 -4.95
CA TYR A 441 -5.37 34.32 -5.96
C TYR A 441 -4.74 34.38 -7.36
N GLY A 442 -4.68 33.22 -8.02
CA GLY A 442 -4.04 33.05 -9.33
C GLY A 442 -2.52 32.83 -9.27
N SER A 443 -1.87 33.02 -8.10
CA SER A 443 -0.43 32.78 -7.95
C SER A 443 -0.07 31.29 -8.07
N THR A 444 -1.01 30.37 -7.86
CA THR A 444 -0.73 28.94 -8.00
C THR A 444 -0.92 28.41 -9.43
N THR A 445 -1.52 29.22 -10.32
CA THR A 445 -1.80 28.82 -11.70
C THR A 445 -0.66 29.24 -12.62
N LEU A 446 0.14 28.28 -13.08
CA LEU A 446 1.37 28.54 -13.83
C LEU A 446 1.14 29.11 -15.24
N SER A 447 -0.04 28.90 -15.82
CA SER A 447 -0.42 29.49 -17.11
C SER A 447 -0.91 30.93 -16.99
N GLN A 448 -1.25 31.39 -15.78
CA GLN A 448 -1.90 32.67 -15.58
C GLN A 448 -0.89 33.82 -15.57
N GLY A 449 -1.15 34.83 -16.40
CA GLY A 449 -0.26 35.99 -16.57
C GLY A 449 -0.40 37.08 -15.49
N ILE A 450 -1.56 37.14 -14.81
CA ILE A 450 -1.86 38.14 -13.78
C ILE A 450 -2.30 37.46 -12.48
N ILE A 451 -1.71 37.89 -11.38
CA ILE A 451 -2.07 37.49 -10.01
C ILE A 451 -2.87 38.64 -9.38
N ASN A 452 -3.92 38.30 -8.63
CA ASN A 452 -4.65 39.27 -7.81
C ASN A 452 -4.03 39.31 -6.41
N LYS A 453 -3.48 40.46 -6.04
CA LYS A 453 -2.80 40.71 -4.77
C LYS A 453 -3.76 40.90 -3.60
N ALA A 454 -4.98 41.35 -3.86
CA ALA A 454 -5.98 41.68 -2.83
C ALA A 454 -6.67 40.44 -2.26
N ASN A 455 -6.88 39.39 -3.06
CA ASN A 455 -7.49 38.15 -2.62
C ASN A 455 -6.42 37.15 -2.16
N ILE A 456 -6.39 36.84 -0.86
CA ILE A 456 -5.57 35.77 -0.27
C ILE A 456 -6.41 34.51 -0.04
N THR A 457 -5.97 33.39 -0.58
CA THR A 457 -6.66 32.09 -0.49
C THR A 457 -5.77 31.06 0.19
N ILE A 458 -6.39 29.98 0.67
CA ILE A 458 -5.66 28.81 1.18
C ILE A 458 -5.30 27.86 0.03
N LEU A 459 -4.38 26.95 0.29
CA LEU A 459 -4.13 25.85 -0.65
C LEU A 459 -5.35 24.92 -0.74
N GLU A 460 -5.58 24.35 -1.91
CA GLU A 460 -6.59 23.31 -2.13
C GLU A 460 -5.95 22.06 -2.73
N ASN A 461 -6.54 20.90 -2.45
CA ASN A 461 -6.04 19.64 -3.01
C ASN A 461 -5.98 19.67 -4.56
N ARG A 462 -6.95 20.32 -5.20
CA ARG A 462 -6.95 20.51 -6.66
C ARG A 462 -5.75 21.32 -7.13
N VAL A 463 -5.38 22.36 -6.39
CA VAL A 463 -4.25 23.24 -6.71
C VAL A 463 -2.93 22.47 -6.57
N ILE A 464 -2.75 21.72 -5.49
CA ILE A 464 -1.57 20.86 -5.29
C ILE A 464 -1.46 19.84 -6.44
N ASN A 465 -2.54 19.12 -6.78
CA ASN A 465 -2.50 18.13 -7.87
C ASN A 465 -2.27 18.76 -9.25
N ASN A 466 -2.80 19.96 -9.52
CA ASN A 466 -2.46 20.72 -10.73
C ASN A 466 -0.96 21.04 -10.80
N PHE A 467 -0.38 21.54 -9.71
CA PHE A 467 1.05 21.86 -9.61
C PHE A 467 1.94 20.64 -9.89
N LEU A 468 1.54 19.48 -9.36
CA LEU A 468 2.27 18.22 -9.48
C LEU A 468 2.00 17.45 -10.80
N GLY A 469 1.13 17.95 -11.67
CA GLY A 469 0.90 17.39 -13.02
C GLY A 469 -0.15 16.30 -13.14
N THR A 470 -0.96 16.07 -12.11
CA THR A 470 -2.14 15.18 -12.15
C THR A 470 -3.44 15.94 -12.47
N GLY A 471 -3.36 17.27 -12.59
CA GLY A 471 -4.47 18.12 -12.97
C GLY A 471 -4.56 18.42 -14.47
N ARG A 472 -5.46 19.33 -14.83
CA ARG A 472 -5.65 19.78 -16.24
C ARG A 472 -4.76 20.96 -16.64
N ASN A 473 -4.20 21.66 -15.66
CA ASN A 473 -3.39 22.86 -15.89
C ASN A 473 -1.92 22.47 -16.07
N LYS A 474 -1.16 23.37 -16.72
CA LYS A 474 0.29 23.25 -16.84
C LYS A 474 0.94 23.03 -15.47
N SER A 475 1.75 21.97 -15.36
CA SER A 475 2.43 21.58 -14.12
C SER A 475 3.78 22.28 -13.94
N VAL A 476 4.34 22.19 -12.74
CA VAL A 476 5.69 22.75 -12.48
C VAL A 476 6.76 22.01 -13.27
N PHE A 477 6.62 20.68 -13.41
CA PHE A 477 7.54 19.86 -14.19
C PHE A 477 7.48 20.22 -15.67
N GLU A 478 6.27 20.45 -16.20
CA GLU A 478 6.07 20.88 -17.59
C GLU A 478 6.60 22.31 -17.83
N LYS A 479 6.48 23.20 -16.84
CA LYS A 479 7.03 24.56 -16.91
C LYS A 479 8.54 24.56 -17.10
N TYR A 480 9.25 23.70 -16.39
CA TYR A 480 10.72 23.64 -16.40
C TYR A 480 11.30 22.53 -17.27
N GLY A 481 10.48 21.81 -18.04
CA GLY A 481 10.94 20.74 -18.93
C GLY A 481 11.51 19.52 -18.19
N LEU A 482 11.10 19.29 -16.94
CA LEU A 482 11.57 18.19 -16.11
C LEU A 482 10.86 16.90 -16.48
N LYS A 483 11.65 15.89 -16.86
CA LYS A 483 11.17 14.61 -17.37
C LYS A 483 11.65 13.45 -16.52
N ASP A 484 10.84 12.41 -16.45
CA ASP A 484 11.13 11.15 -15.79
C ASP A 484 12.03 10.25 -16.65
N SER A 485 12.39 9.07 -16.14
CA SER A 485 13.22 8.06 -16.83
C SER A 485 12.70 7.69 -18.22
N ASP A 486 11.38 7.71 -18.42
CA ASP A 486 10.74 7.36 -19.69
C ASP A 486 10.62 8.55 -20.66
N ASN A 487 11.37 9.64 -20.41
CA ASN A 487 11.35 10.89 -21.19
C ASN A 487 9.97 11.58 -21.24
N GLN A 488 9.03 11.18 -20.37
CA GLN A 488 7.74 11.82 -20.15
C GLN A 488 7.87 12.90 -19.08
N THR A 489 7.04 13.94 -19.11
CA THR A 489 7.01 14.94 -18.03
C THR A 489 6.68 14.28 -16.70
N SER A 490 7.51 14.52 -15.67
CA SER A 490 7.28 13.98 -14.32
C SER A 490 5.91 14.37 -13.78
N LYS A 491 5.23 13.43 -13.12
CA LYS A 491 3.90 13.62 -12.52
C LYS A 491 3.79 12.84 -11.23
N ILE A 492 3.30 13.49 -10.17
CA ILE A 492 2.92 12.82 -8.93
C ILE A 492 1.57 13.31 -8.42
N SER A 493 0.85 12.47 -7.68
CA SER A 493 -0.35 12.91 -6.96
C SER A 493 0.00 13.32 -5.54
N SER A 494 -0.85 14.16 -4.94
CA SER A 494 -0.77 14.57 -3.54
C SER A 494 -0.73 13.43 -2.51
N HIS A 495 -1.09 12.20 -2.87
CA HIS A 495 -1.03 11.04 -1.98
C HIS A 495 0.29 10.25 -2.08
N ILE A 496 1.06 10.43 -3.16
CA ILE A 496 2.27 9.63 -3.41
C ILE A 496 3.35 9.79 -2.32
N PRO A 497 3.66 10.99 -1.79
CA PRO A 497 4.65 11.11 -0.70
C PRO A 497 4.32 10.23 0.51
N ARG A 498 3.03 10.16 0.88
CA ARG A 498 2.55 9.30 1.95
C ARG A 498 2.68 7.82 1.64
N HIS A 499 2.45 7.40 0.39
CA HIS A 499 2.71 6.02 -0.03
C HIS A 499 4.20 5.66 0.15
N ASN A 500 5.12 6.55 -0.21
CA ASN A 500 6.55 6.29 -0.10
C ASN A 500 6.99 6.11 1.36
N ILE A 501 6.66 7.07 2.24
CA ILE A 501 7.02 6.95 3.66
C ILE A 501 6.42 5.69 4.27
N ASN A 502 5.16 5.40 3.98
CA ASN A 502 4.52 4.20 4.51
C ASN A 502 5.15 2.90 4.00
N THR A 503 5.60 2.87 2.74
CA THR A 503 6.38 1.75 2.21
C THR A 503 7.75 1.66 2.88
N PHE A 504 8.48 2.77 3.08
CA PHE A 504 9.78 2.75 3.77
C PHE A 504 9.66 2.18 5.19
N LEU A 505 8.65 2.61 5.96
CA LEU A 505 8.44 2.07 7.31
C LEU A 505 8.15 0.57 7.29
N ALA A 506 7.44 0.09 6.26
CA ALA A 506 7.11 -1.32 6.11
C ALA A 506 8.32 -2.16 5.64
N ILE A 507 9.19 -1.59 4.81
CA ILE A 507 10.49 -2.20 4.43
C ILE A 507 11.39 -2.29 5.66
N ALA A 508 11.42 -1.25 6.50
CA ALA A 508 12.18 -1.22 7.75
C ALA A 508 11.57 -2.08 8.87
N GLU A 509 10.64 -2.99 8.55
CA GLU A 509 10.01 -3.95 9.48
C GLU A 509 9.34 -3.29 10.71
N ILE A 510 8.97 -2.00 10.61
CA ILE A 510 8.26 -1.31 11.70
C ILE A 510 6.86 -1.90 11.81
N SER A 511 6.45 -2.23 13.03
CA SER A 511 5.15 -2.82 13.30
C SER A 511 3.98 -1.96 12.78
N ASP A 512 2.91 -2.63 12.35
CA ASP A 512 1.73 -1.99 11.77
C ASP A 512 1.06 -0.96 12.70
N HIS A 513 1.10 -1.20 14.01
CA HIS A 513 0.55 -0.25 15.00
C HIS A 513 1.40 1.02 15.10
N LEU A 514 2.73 0.92 15.11
CA LEU A 514 3.64 2.08 15.10
C LEU A 514 3.55 2.84 13.78
N GLN A 515 3.47 2.13 12.64
CA GLN A 515 3.21 2.75 11.34
C GLN A 515 1.91 3.57 11.36
N ALA A 516 0.82 3.00 11.88
CA ALA A 516 -0.45 3.69 11.99
C ALA A 516 -0.33 4.94 12.89
N MET A 517 0.37 4.83 14.02
CA MET A 517 0.63 5.94 14.95
C MET A 517 1.44 7.06 14.30
N LEU A 518 2.59 6.75 13.68
CA LEU A 518 3.46 7.72 12.98
C LEU A 518 2.72 8.43 11.85
N MET A 519 1.84 7.71 11.16
CA MET A 519 1.06 8.22 10.03
C MET A 519 -0.25 8.90 10.45
N GLY A 520 -0.54 8.99 11.75
CA GLY A 520 -1.78 9.59 12.27
C GLY A 520 -3.05 8.86 11.82
N ARG A 521 -3.05 7.52 11.86
CA ARG A 521 -4.20 6.67 11.55
C ARG A 521 -4.79 6.10 12.84
N VAL A 522 -6.11 6.04 12.88
CA VAL A 522 -6.87 5.35 13.94
C VAL A 522 -6.99 3.85 13.65
N ASP A 523 -7.15 3.51 12.37
CA ASP A 523 -7.37 2.14 11.90
C ASP A 523 -6.11 1.62 11.19
N ILE A 524 -5.59 0.49 11.70
CA ILE A 524 -4.39 -0.19 11.23
C ILE A 524 -4.61 -0.78 9.83
N GLU A 525 -5.84 -1.19 9.48
CA GLU A 525 -6.13 -1.75 8.16
C GLU A 525 -5.87 -0.74 7.03
N GLN A 526 -5.87 0.55 7.35
CA GLN A 526 -5.50 1.59 6.41
C GLN A 526 -4.05 1.46 5.92
N ASN A 527 -3.12 0.85 6.68
CA ASN A 527 -1.73 0.68 6.26
C ASN A 527 -1.62 -0.15 4.97
N LYS A 528 -2.43 -1.21 4.84
CA LYS A 528 -2.46 -2.13 3.69
C LYS A 528 -2.77 -1.44 2.36
N HIS A 529 -3.44 -0.28 2.40
CA HIS A 529 -3.73 0.52 1.19
C HIS A 529 -2.55 1.37 0.72
N TYR A 530 -1.55 1.58 1.58
CA TYR A 530 -0.40 2.44 1.30
C TYR A 530 0.94 1.68 1.27
N GLN A 531 0.98 0.44 1.75
CA GLN A 531 2.13 -0.45 1.64
C GLN A 531 2.20 -1.02 0.21
N HIS A 532 3.30 -0.72 -0.48
CA HIS A 532 3.67 -1.36 -1.74
C HIS A 532 4.97 -2.11 -1.48
N LEU A 533 4.85 -3.34 -0.98
CA LEU A 533 5.96 -4.23 -0.68
C LEU A 533 6.09 -5.28 -1.78
N SER A 534 7.30 -5.80 -1.97
CA SER A 534 7.52 -6.97 -2.81
C SER A 534 6.92 -8.23 -2.16
N ILE A 535 6.74 -9.29 -2.94
CA ILE A 535 6.17 -10.56 -2.43
C ILE A 535 7.09 -11.17 -1.36
N LYS A 536 8.40 -11.11 -1.55
CA LYS A 536 9.43 -11.52 -0.57
C LYS A 536 9.29 -10.76 0.75
N GLN A 537 9.07 -9.45 0.69
CA GLN A 537 8.88 -8.64 1.91
C GLN A 537 7.55 -8.93 2.60
N ILE A 538 6.49 -9.20 1.84
CA ILE A 538 5.19 -9.59 2.38
C ILE A 538 5.29 -10.94 3.11
N SER A 539 6.00 -11.92 2.55
CA SER A 539 6.18 -13.25 3.17
C SER A 539 7.03 -13.18 4.44
N GLN A 540 8.10 -12.38 4.45
CA GLN A 540 8.92 -12.11 5.64
C GLN A 540 8.10 -11.45 6.76
N ASN A 541 7.34 -10.40 6.44
CA ASN A 541 6.48 -9.71 7.40
C ASN A 541 5.35 -10.61 7.94
N ALA A 542 4.79 -11.49 7.12
CA ALA A 542 3.79 -12.46 7.55
C ALA A 542 4.38 -13.53 8.50
N SER A 543 5.61 -13.98 8.22
CA SER A 543 6.34 -14.97 9.03
C SER A 543 6.73 -14.43 10.41
N LEU A 544 7.03 -13.14 10.52
CA LEU A 544 7.28 -12.46 11.80
C LEU A 544 6.00 -12.26 12.63
N ALA A 545 4.86 -12.03 11.97
CA ALA A 545 3.57 -11.92 12.64
C ALA A 545 3.06 -13.26 13.20
N SER A 546 3.37 -14.38 12.54
CA SER A 546 3.03 -15.74 13.02
C SER A 546 3.99 -16.26 14.09
N SER A 547 5.25 -15.81 14.12
CA SER A 547 6.18 -16.18 15.21
C SER A 547 5.79 -15.53 16.53
N ASN A 548 5.21 -14.32 16.53
CA ASN A 548 4.69 -13.68 17.75
C ASN A 548 3.46 -14.38 18.34
N SER A 549 2.63 -15.05 17.53
CA SER A 549 1.50 -15.85 18.05
C SER A 549 1.92 -17.25 18.49
N GLN A 550 2.93 -17.84 17.85
CA GLN A 550 3.48 -19.15 18.25
C GLN A 550 4.37 -19.07 19.51
N PHE A 551 4.99 -17.92 19.80
CA PHE A 551 5.81 -17.72 21.01
C PHE A 551 5.03 -17.70 22.33
N GLN A 552 3.71 -17.45 22.29
CA GLN A 552 2.86 -17.53 23.49
C GLN A 552 2.32 -18.94 23.70
N THR A 553 1.94 -19.64 22.63
CA THR A 553 1.39 -21.00 22.73
C THR A 553 2.46 -22.07 23.00
N SER A 554 3.71 -21.86 22.57
CA SER A 554 4.80 -22.81 22.82
C SER A 554 5.32 -22.77 24.27
N LYS A 555 5.12 -21.65 24.98
CA LYS A 555 5.59 -21.49 26.36
C LYS A 555 4.75 -22.25 27.39
N GLU A 556 3.48 -22.54 27.10
CA GLU A 556 2.60 -23.33 27.99
C GLU A 556 2.71 -24.85 27.74
N LEU A 557 3.19 -25.27 26.56
CA LEU A 557 3.30 -26.69 26.18
C LEU A 557 4.70 -27.29 26.43
N MET A 558 5.72 -26.48 26.67
CA MET A 558 7.10 -26.94 26.89
C MET A 558 7.53 -27.02 28.37
N ALA A 559 6.60 -26.82 29.32
CA ALA A 559 6.89 -26.90 30.75
C ALA A 559 6.82 -28.33 31.34
N VAL A 560 6.57 -29.37 30.52
CA VAL A 560 6.52 -30.77 30.98
C VAL A 560 7.26 -31.68 30.02
N SER A 561 8.58 -31.52 29.93
CA SER A 561 9.52 -32.62 29.64
C SER A 561 10.94 -32.11 29.87
N GLU A 562 11.71 -32.83 30.69
CA GLU A 562 13.09 -32.51 31.03
C GLU A 562 14.01 -32.42 29.79
N PRO A 563 15.08 -31.61 29.85
CA PRO A 563 15.98 -31.41 28.74
C PRO A 563 16.94 -32.59 28.61
N VAL A 564 16.93 -33.24 27.44
CA VAL A 564 18.09 -33.99 26.96
C VAL A 564 18.80 -33.11 25.93
N GLN A 565 20.04 -32.73 26.21
CA GLN A 565 21.03 -32.37 25.19
C GLN A 565 22.22 -33.32 25.32
N PRO A 566 23.08 -33.51 24.28
CA PRO A 566 23.17 -32.82 22.98
C PRO A 566 23.36 -33.78 21.75
N ALA A 567 23.22 -33.31 20.49
CA ALA A 567 23.81 -33.92 19.26
C ALA A 567 23.65 -32.95 18.06
N GLU A 568 24.69 -32.36 17.45
CA GLU A 568 25.67 -32.87 16.46
C GLU A 568 25.08 -33.40 15.13
N ASN A 569 25.28 -32.60 14.05
CA ASN A 569 25.28 -32.93 12.61
C ASN A 569 24.27 -33.97 12.10
N ASN A 570 23.06 -33.50 11.75
CA ASN A 570 22.14 -34.26 10.91
C ASN A 570 22.61 -34.24 9.44
N ALA A 571 22.56 -35.41 8.80
CA ALA A 571 22.75 -35.55 7.36
C ALA A 571 21.73 -34.69 6.59
N LYS A 572 22.22 -33.91 5.61
CA LYS A 572 21.41 -33.03 4.76
C LYS A 572 20.69 -33.84 3.67
N SER A 573 19.47 -33.43 3.32
CA SER A 573 18.75 -34.01 2.20
C SER A 573 19.31 -33.50 0.86
N PRO A 574 19.08 -34.20 -0.26
CA PRO A 574 19.51 -33.72 -1.58
C PRO A 574 19.04 -32.30 -1.91
N ILE A 575 17.85 -31.92 -1.43
CA ILE A 575 17.28 -30.58 -1.63
C ILE A 575 18.02 -29.55 -0.77
N ASP A 576 18.36 -29.89 0.48
CA ASP A 576 19.10 -28.99 1.37
C ASP A 576 20.51 -28.71 0.83
N ASP A 577 21.18 -29.74 0.32
CA ASP A 577 22.50 -29.61 -0.31
C ASP A 577 22.41 -28.66 -1.52
N ILE A 578 21.41 -28.85 -2.38
CA ILE A 578 21.16 -27.97 -3.54
C ILE A 578 20.93 -26.51 -3.13
N LEU A 579 20.15 -26.26 -2.08
CA LEU A 579 19.88 -24.91 -1.58
C LEU A 579 21.10 -24.26 -0.93
N GLU A 580 21.99 -25.04 -0.34
CA GLU A 580 23.22 -24.52 0.26
C GLU A 580 24.27 -24.16 -0.78
N TYR A 581 24.48 -25.03 -1.77
CA TYR A 581 25.50 -24.83 -2.80
C TYR A 581 24.99 -23.95 -3.96
N GLY A 582 23.69 -23.90 -4.19
CA GLY A 582 23.08 -23.09 -5.23
C GLY A 582 23.26 -23.62 -6.65
N LEU A 583 23.76 -24.83 -6.82
CA LEU A 583 24.11 -25.39 -8.13
C LEU A 583 23.75 -26.88 -8.24
N MET A 584 23.40 -27.32 -9.45
CA MET A 584 23.22 -28.72 -9.82
C MET A 584 24.37 -29.18 -10.72
N LEU A 585 24.66 -30.47 -10.73
CA LEU A 585 25.67 -31.07 -11.61
C LEU A 585 24.98 -31.88 -12.71
N PHE A 586 25.15 -31.44 -13.95
CA PHE A 586 24.51 -32.05 -15.12
C PHE A 586 25.51 -32.89 -15.91
N SER A 587 25.10 -34.07 -16.38
CA SER A 587 25.86 -34.87 -17.36
C SER A 587 25.30 -34.63 -18.76
N ASN A 588 26.20 -34.52 -19.75
CA ASN A 588 25.84 -34.40 -21.16
C ASN A 588 25.22 -35.69 -21.72
N ASP A 589 25.46 -36.83 -21.08
CA ASP A 589 24.96 -38.13 -21.52
C ASP A 589 23.52 -38.39 -21.04
N LYS A 590 22.95 -37.47 -20.24
CA LYS A 590 21.59 -37.55 -19.68
C LYS A 590 20.71 -36.45 -20.24
N ASP A 591 19.42 -36.75 -20.42
CA ASP A 591 18.43 -35.73 -20.75
C ASP A 591 18.18 -34.77 -19.57
N LEU A 592 17.46 -33.68 -19.84
CA LEU A 592 17.16 -32.65 -18.84
C LEU A 592 16.38 -33.22 -17.65
N GLU A 593 15.44 -34.13 -17.90
CA GLU A 593 14.57 -34.69 -16.87
C GLU A 593 15.36 -35.59 -15.91
N ASN A 594 16.19 -36.48 -16.44
CA ASN A 594 17.06 -37.35 -15.65
C ASN A 594 18.14 -36.57 -14.91
N ASN A 595 18.66 -35.49 -15.49
CA ASN A 595 19.56 -34.58 -14.77
C ASN A 595 18.89 -33.93 -13.57
N LEU A 596 17.68 -33.40 -13.72
CA LEU A 596 16.91 -32.81 -12.63
C LEU A 596 16.56 -33.84 -11.55
N LYS A 597 16.03 -35.00 -11.95
CA LYS A 597 15.64 -36.07 -11.03
C LYS A 597 16.81 -36.67 -10.28
N ASN A 598 17.99 -36.81 -10.89
CA ASN A 598 19.19 -37.26 -10.19
C ASN A 598 19.65 -36.25 -9.13
N ASN A 599 19.66 -34.95 -9.47
CA ASN A 599 20.07 -33.91 -8.53
C ASN A 599 19.11 -33.81 -7.35
N LEU A 600 17.80 -33.83 -7.60
CA LEU A 600 16.76 -33.73 -6.56
C LEU A 600 16.46 -35.06 -5.86
N HIS A 601 16.92 -36.18 -6.43
CA HIS A 601 16.58 -37.54 -6.02
C HIS A 601 15.06 -37.82 -6.00
N THR A 602 14.39 -37.41 -7.07
CA THR A 602 12.92 -37.49 -7.23
C THR A 602 12.53 -38.44 -8.37
N PHE A 603 12.97 -39.69 -8.28
CA PHE A 603 12.55 -40.74 -9.21
C PHE A 603 11.24 -41.37 -8.71
N ASP A 604 10.19 -41.32 -9.52
CA ASP A 604 8.83 -41.70 -9.10
C ASP A 604 8.43 -43.11 -9.54
N SER A 605 9.22 -43.76 -10.40
CA SER A 605 8.95 -45.13 -10.87
C SER A 605 10.20 -45.95 -11.15
N THR A 606 10.07 -47.28 -11.14
CA THR A 606 11.15 -48.21 -11.51
C THR A 606 11.60 -48.03 -12.96
N ILE A 607 10.70 -47.61 -13.85
CA ILE A 607 11.03 -47.33 -15.26
C ILE A 607 12.00 -46.15 -15.36
N GLU A 608 11.75 -45.08 -14.61
CA GLU A 608 12.63 -43.91 -14.56
C GLU A 608 14.01 -44.27 -13.99
N ILE A 609 14.05 -45.09 -12.94
CA ILE A 609 15.31 -45.55 -12.33
C ILE A 609 16.08 -46.44 -13.32
N SER A 610 15.40 -47.33 -14.04
CA SER A 610 16.01 -48.18 -15.07
C SER A 610 16.67 -47.33 -16.16
N ASN A 611 15.96 -46.33 -16.68
CA ASN A 611 16.49 -45.40 -17.67
C ASN A 611 17.67 -44.59 -17.13
N PHE A 612 17.59 -44.14 -15.86
CA PHE A 612 18.70 -43.44 -15.22
C PHE A 612 19.95 -44.33 -15.08
N ILE A 613 19.80 -45.59 -14.66
CA ILE A 613 20.93 -46.54 -14.54
C ILE A 613 21.58 -46.75 -15.91
N GLU A 614 20.77 -46.99 -16.95
CA GLU A 614 21.23 -47.20 -18.31
C GLU A 614 22.05 -46.00 -18.84
N GLN A 615 21.54 -44.77 -18.65
CA GLN A 615 22.25 -43.53 -19.04
C GLN A 615 23.45 -43.20 -18.13
N SER A 616 23.61 -43.87 -16.98
CA SER A 616 24.69 -43.58 -16.01
C SER A 616 25.85 -44.59 -16.06
N MET A 617 25.79 -45.61 -16.92
CA MET A 617 26.83 -46.65 -17.01
C MET A 617 28.21 -46.10 -17.43
N GLY A 618 28.23 -44.99 -18.18
CA GLY A 618 29.45 -44.30 -18.59
C GLY A 618 30.10 -43.43 -17.50
N ASP A 619 29.39 -43.13 -16.42
CA ASP A 619 29.85 -42.21 -15.36
C ASP A 619 30.79 -42.87 -14.33
N GLY A 620 31.16 -44.14 -14.52
CA GLY A 620 31.90 -44.93 -13.52
C GLY A 620 31.04 -45.40 -12.34
N TYR A 621 29.72 -45.28 -12.47
CA TYR A 621 28.73 -45.81 -11.54
C TYR A 621 28.16 -47.13 -12.05
N PHE A 622 27.63 -47.95 -11.14
CA PHE A 622 26.99 -49.21 -11.50
C PHE A 622 27.89 -50.21 -12.25
N GLU A 623 29.21 -50.18 -12.02
CA GLU A 623 30.21 -50.96 -12.78
C GLU A 623 29.87 -52.46 -12.93
N ASP A 624 29.36 -53.10 -11.88
CA ASP A 624 28.98 -54.51 -11.92
C ASP A 624 27.80 -54.75 -12.88
N ILE A 625 26.81 -53.85 -12.87
CA ILE A 625 25.65 -53.90 -13.76
C ILE A 625 26.06 -53.53 -15.19
N ALA A 626 26.91 -52.51 -15.36
CA ALA A 626 27.41 -52.08 -16.66
C ALA A 626 28.24 -53.18 -17.33
N LYS A 627 29.08 -53.90 -16.58
CA LYS A 627 29.85 -55.04 -17.10
C LYS A 627 28.93 -56.17 -17.56
N ALA A 628 27.98 -56.58 -16.72
CA ALA A 628 27.02 -57.63 -17.06
C ALA A 628 26.13 -57.22 -18.24
N PHE A 629 25.71 -55.95 -18.31
CA PHE A 629 24.94 -55.42 -19.43
C PHE A 629 25.73 -55.47 -20.74
N ASN A 630 26.99 -55.01 -20.75
CA ASN A 630 27.84 -55.01 -21.93
C ASN A 630 28.17 -56.43 -22.44
N GLU A 631 28.18 -57.44 -21.57
CA GLU A 631 28.35 -58.84 -21.94
C GLU A 631 27.09 -59.44 -22.60
N ILE A 632 25.89 -59.03 -22.18
CA ILE A 632 24.60 -59.61 -22.62
C ILE A 632 23.98 -58.83 -23.79
N ALA A 633 24.10 -57.51 -23.81
CA ALA A 633 23.44 -56.62 -24.78
C ALA A 633 23.72 -56.97 -26.26
N PRO A 634 24.93 -57.42 -26.67
CA PRO A 634 25.19 -57.77 -28.07
C PRO A 634 24.45 -59.03 -28.56
N THR A 635 24.11 -59.95 -27.67
CA THR A 635 23.52 -61.26 -28.01
C THR A 635 22.04 -61.36 -27.64
N GLU A 636 21.64 -60.79 -26.50
CA GLU A 636 20.29 -60.90 -25.94
C GLU A 636 19.82 -59.55 -25.34
N PRO A 637 19.44 -58.57 -26.19
CA PRO A 637 19.11 -57.21 -25.72
C PRO A 637 17.93 -57.18 -24.74
N ASP A 638 16.94 -58.06 -24.91
CA ASP A 638 15.77 -58.13 -24.01
C ASP A 638 16.17 -58.55 -22.60
N LYS A 639 17.08 -59.53 -22.47
CA LYS A 639 17.59 -59.97 -21.15
C LYS A 639 18.54 -58.95 -20.54
N ALA A 640 19.27 -58.21 -21.36
CA ALA A 640 20.09 -57.10 -20.89
C ALA A 640 19.21 -55.97 -20.29
N LYS A 641 18.05 -55.69 -20.88
CA LYS A 641 17.08 -54.74 -20.31
C LYS A 641 16.42 -55.27 -19.03
N GLU A 642 16.02 -56.54 -19.01
CA GLU A 642 15.48 -57.21 -17.82
C GLU A 642 16.44 -57.17 -16.62
N LEU A 643 17.75 -57.29 -16.87
CA LEU A 643 18.79 -57.14 -15.85
C LEU A 643 18.73 -55.76 -15.17
N ILE A 644 18.61 -54.69 -15.96
CA ILE A 644 18.53 -53.33 -15.41
C ILE A 644 17.22 -53.14 -14.65
N ASP A 645 16.10 -53.57 -15.23
CA ASP A 645 14.77 -53.42 -14.63
C ASP A 645 14.66 -54.13 -13.27
N THR A 646 15.32 -55.28 -13.12
CA THR A 646 15.40 -56.03 -11.86
C THR A 646 16.12 -55.24 -10.76
N HIS A 647 17.09 -54.40 -11.14
CA HIS A 647 17.92 -53.60 -10.22
C HIS A 647 17.46 -52.14 -10.12
N ALA A 648 16.30 -51.80 -10.71
CA ALA A 648 15.79 -50.44 -10.81
C ALA A 648 15.14 -49.92 -9.50
N TYR A 649 15.86 -50.07 -8.39
CA TYR A 649 15.56 -49.41 -7.12
C TYR A 649 16.67 -48.42 -6.81
N LEU A 650 16.30 -47.27 -6.26
CA LEU A 650 17.26 -46.24 -5.89
C LEU A 650 16.70 -45.43 -4.72
N HIS A 651 16.99 -45.85 -3.50
CA HIS A 651 16.57 -45.14 -2.29
C HIS A 651 17.65 -44.13 -1.87
N PRO A 652 17.28 -42.86 -1.58
CA PRO A 652 18.25 -41.85 -1.18
C PRO A 652 18.87 -42.16 0.18
N LEU A 653 20.18 -41.97 0.29
CA LEU A 653 20.93 -41.98 1.54
C LEU A 653 21.72 -40.66 1.69
N PRO A 654 22.16 -40.29 2.91
CA PRO A 654 22.98 -39.09 3.14
C PRO A 654 24.10 -38.87 2.11
N PHE A 655 24.86 -39.92 1.82
CA PHE A 655 25.70 -40.01 0.64
C PHE A 655 25.39 -41.31 -0.11
N GLY A 656 25.22 -41.22 -1.42
CA GLY A 656 24.88 -42.36 -2.27
C GLY A 656 23.41 -42.76 -2.20
N SER A 657 23.13 -43.97 -2.67
CA SER A 657 21.81 -44.55 -2.79
C SER A 657 21.84 -46.06 -2.58
N CYS A 658 20.70 -46.63 -2.17
CA CYS A 658 20.53 -48.07 -2.04
C CYS A 658 19.69 -48.65 -3.19
N MET A 659 20.23 -49.69 -3.83
CA MET A 659 19.59 -50.40 -4.94
C MET A 659 18.77 -51.63 -4.53
N ARG A 660 18.61 -51.85 -3.23
CA ARG A 660 17.74 -52.90 -2.72
C ARG A 660 16.31 -52.38 -2.67
N ASN A 661 15.32 -53.22 -2.95
CA ASN A 661 13.94 -52.93 -2.59
C ASN A 661 13.78 -52.94 -1.05
N ILE A 662 14.08 -51.81 -0.41
CA ILE A 662 14.02 -51.65 1.05
C ILE A 662 12.57 -51.74 1.52
N ALA A 663 11.62 -51.23 0.74
CA ALA A 663 10.20 -51.28 1.07
C ALA A 663 9.69 -52.72 1.25
N ALA A 664 10.16 -53.67 0.44
CA ALA A 664 9.75 -55.06 0.52
C ALA A 664 10.56 -55.90 1.53
N HIS A 665 11.86 -55.65 1.66
CA HIS A 665 12.77 -56.58 2.36
C HIS A 665 13.61 -55.95 3.48
N GLY A 666 13.50 -54.64 3.71
CA GLY A 666 14.32 -53.90 4.68
C GLY A 666 15.83 -53.95 4.38
N CYS A 667 16.62 -53.36 5.27
CA CYS A 667 18.10 -53.40 5.21
C CYS A 667 18.67 -54.44 6.18
N PRO A 668 19.25 -55.56 5.70
CA PRO A 668 19.82 -56.59 6.58
C PRO A 668 21.08 -56.10 7.32
N LYS A 669 21.79 -55.10 6.76
CA LYS A 669 23.02 -54.53 7.32
C LYS A 669 22.80 -53.22 8.11
N ARG A 670 21.54 -52.84 8.39
CA ARG A 670 21.19 -51.64 9.18
C ARG A 670 21.95 -50.37 8.78
N LEU A 671 22.02 -50.07 7.48
CA LEU A 671 22.71 -48.90 6.91
C LEU A 671 24.21 -48.82 7.22
N SER A 672 24.90 -49.96 7.43
CA SER A 672 26.36 -49.98 7.66
C SER A 672 27.18 -49.33 6.55
N CYS A 673 26.63 -49.23 5.33
CA CYS A 673 27.25 -48.50 4.22
C CYS A 673 27.47 -47.01 4.53
N GLN A 674 26.58 -46.39 5.32
CA GLN A 674 26.72 -45.01 5.77
C GLN A 674 27.78 -44.85 6.88
N SER A 675 28.38 -45.94 7.33
CA SER A 675 29.53 -45.96 8.25
C SER A 675 30.81 -46.47 7.58
N GLY A 676 30.85 -46.50 6.24
CA GLY A 676 32.02 -46.93 5.46
C GLY A 676 32.16 -48.45 5.24
N VAL A 677 31.23 -49.28 5.71
CA VAL A 677 31.29 -50.74 5.47
C VAL A 677 30.84 -51.07 4.04
N SER A 678 31.54 -51.97 3.36
CA SER A 678 31.18 -52.40 1.99
C SER A 678 29.79 -53.06 1.92
N CYS A 679 28.98 -52.61 0.96
CA CYS A 679 27.64 -53.10 0.69
C CYS A 679 27.43 -53.18 -0.83
N VAL A 680 27.05 -54.37 -1.32
CA VAL A 680 26.83 -54.64 -2.75
C VAL A 680 25.65 -53.83 -3.31
N ASN A 681 24.65 -53.53 -2.47
CA ASN A 681 23.47 -52.76 -2.89
C ASN A 681 23.66 -51.25 -2.73
N PHE A 682 24.88 -50.77 -2.49
CA PHE A 682 25.16 -49.35 -2.30
C PHE A 682 25.92 -48.80 -3.50
N THR A 683 25.49 -47.63 -3.98
CA THR A 683 26.14 -46.93 -5.09
C THR A 683 26.12 -45.43 -4.84
N VAL A 684 27.01 -44.70 -5.49
CA VAL A 684 27.01 -43.23 -5.53
C VAL A 684 26.38 -42.77 -6.86
N THR A 685 25.70 -41.62 -6.87
CA THR A 685 25.00 -41.12 -8.07
C THR A 685 25.64 -39.84 -8.63
N GLY A 686 26.55 -39.25 -7.87
CA GLY A 686 27.26 -38.04 -8.23
C GLY A 686 26.38 -36.81 -8.21
N ARG A 687 25.27 -36.83 -7.46
CA ARG A 687 24.50 -35.62 -7.13
C ARG A 687 25.28 -34.74 -6.17
N MET A 688 24.85 -33.49 -6.02
CA MET A 688 25.42 -32.56 -5.05
C MET A 688 25.23 -33.06 -3.61
N GLY A 689 26.22 -32.79 -2.73
CA GLY A 689 26.17 -33.12 -1.30
C GLY A 689 26.68 -34.52 -0.90
N GLU A 690 26.78 -35.47 -1.85
CA GLU A 690 27.29 -36.81 -1.56
C GLU A 690 28.76 -36.80 -1.10
N LEU A 691 29.57 -35.95 -1.71
CA LEU A 691 31.00 -35.87 -1.41
C LEU A 691 31.24 -35.33 0.00
N GLU A 692 30.50 -34.29 0.38
CA GLU A 692 30.66 -33.58 1.64
C GLU A 692 30.19 -34.46 2.80
N ASN A 693 29.02 -35.09 2.67
CA ASN A 693 28.52 -36.05 3.66
C ASN A 693 29.45 -37.26 3.82
N LEU A 694 30.06 -37.73 2.72
CA LEU A 694 31.06 -38.79 2.75
C LEU A 694 32.33 -38.33 3.48
N LYS A 695 32.87 -37.14 3.15
CA LYS A 695 34.07 -36.58 3.78
C LYS A 695 33.88 -36.35 5.28
N LEU A 696 32.70 -35.87 5.70
CA LEU A 696 32.36 -35.74 7.12
C LEU A 696 32.43 -37.09 7.84
N THR A 697 31.83 -38.13 7.25
CA THR A 697 31.86 -39.48 7.80
C THR A 697 33.29 -40.04 7.88
N LYS A 698 34.09 -39.84 6.83
CA LYS A 698 35.49 -40.26 6.77
C LYS A 698 36.33 -39.56 7.83
N ASN A 699 36.19 -38.25 7.98
CA ASN A 699 36.92 -37.47 8.98
C ASN A 699 36.60 -37.93 10.40
N ARG A 700 35.32 -38.22 10.68
CA ARG A 700 34.89 -38.78 11.98
C ARG A 700 35.55 -40.14 12.26
N LEU A 701 35.64 -41.02 11.26
CA LEU A 701 36.31 -42.31 11.41
C LEU A 701 37.81 -42.17 11.62
N ILE A 702 38.47 -41.25 10.92
CA ILE A 702 39.90 -40.95 11.11
C ILE A 702 40.15 -40.40 12.52
N GLU A 703 39.29 -39.52 13.02
CA GLU A 703 39.37 -39.02 14.40
C GLU A 703 39.17 -40.12 15.43
N GLN A 704 38.19 -41.00 15.23
CA GLN A 704 37.99 -42.18 16.07
C GLN A 704 39.22 -43.09 16.08
N ALA A 705 39.88 -43.28 14.93
CA ALA A 705 41.09 -44.09 14.85
C ALA A 705 42.26 -43.51 15.66
N LYS A 706 42.38 -42.18 15.77
CA LYS A 706 43.46 -41.53 16.55
C LYS A 706 43.35 -41.79 18.06
N ASN A 707 42.14 -42.05 18.56
CA ASN A 707 41.87 -42.28 19.98
C ASN A 707 41.97 -43.76 20.39
N LEU A 708 42.35 -44.65 19.47
CA LEU A 708 42.44 -46.10 19.68
C LEU A 708 43.90 -46.56 19.64
N ALA A 709 44.20 -47.64 20.38
CA ALA A 709 45.54 -48.23 20.38
C ALA A 709 45.92 -48.76 18.99
N ASP A 710 47.16 -48.52 18.58
CA ASP A 710 47.70 -49.02 17.31
C ASP A 710 47.65 -50.56 17.27
N ASN A 711 47.15 -51.11 16.15
CA ASN A 711 46.97 -52.54 15.86
C ASN A 711 45.85 -53.30 16.59
N SER A 712 44.84 -52.63 17.15
CA SER A 712 43.62 -53.32 17.58
C SER A 712 42.77 -53.79 16.38
N GLU A 713 41.97 -54.85 16.54
CA GLU A 713 40.99 -55.33 15.54
C GLU A 713 40.03 -54.20 15.11
N PHE A 714 39.68 -53.31 16.04
CA PHE A 714 38.87 -52.12 15.78
C PHE A 714 39.59 -51.12 14.87
N THR A 715 40.88 -50.88 15.08
CA THR A 715 41.70 -49.98 14.25
C THR A 715 41.83 -50.52 12.83
N LEU A 716 41.97 -51.84 12.65
CA LEU A 716 41.98 -52.49 11.33
C LEU A 716 40.63 -52.32 10.61
N ARG A 717 39.51 -52.54 11.32
CA ARG A 717 38.16 -52.36 10.77
C ARG A 717 37.89 -50.92 10.36
N ILE A 718 38.33 -49.94 11.14
CA ILE A 718 38.20 -48.53 10.78
C ILE A 718 39.06 -48.19 9.55
N LYS A 719 40.28 -48.74 9.44
CA LYS A 719 41.12 -48.58 8.24
C LYS A 719 40.43 -49.11 6.98
N GLU A 720 39.80 -50.28 7.05
CA GLU A 720 39.02 -50.83 5.94
C GLU A 720 37.83 -49.94 5.56
N GLN A 721 37.11 -49.39 6.56
CA GLN A 721 36.01 -48.46 6.33
C GLN A 721 36.47 -47.17 5.64
N VAL A 722 37.59 -46.59 6.10
CA VAL A 722 38.18 -45.39 5.51
C VAL A 722 38.63 -45.66 4.07
N GLN A 723 39.32 -46.77 3.81
CA GLN A 723 39.73 -47.17 2.45
C GLN A 723 38.54 -47.33 1.51
N ASN A 724 37.43 -47.87 2.00
CA ASN A 724 36.22 -48.01 1.21
C ASN A 724 35.58 -46.65 0.90
N LEU A 725 35.53 -45.72 1.86
CA LEU A 725 35.07 -44.34 1.63
C LEU A 725 35.99 -43.59 0.65
N GLU A 726 37.30 -43.79 0.71
CA GLU A 726 38.26 -43.20 -0.24
C GLU A 726 38.02 -43.67 -1.69
N ARG A 727 37.66 -44.95 -1.88
CA ARG A 727 37.27 -45.44 -3.21
C ARG A 727 36.03 -44.73 -3.75
N PHE A 728 35.01 -44.53 -2.93
CA PHE A 728 33.81 -43.80 -3.33
C PHE A 728 34.09 -42.32 -3.57
N GLU A 729 34.93 -41.69 -2.75
CA GLU A 729 35.36 -40.31 -2.94
C GLU A 729 36.05 -40.12 -4.30
N GLN A 730 36.97 -41.02 -4.67
CA GLN A 730 37.62 -41.00 -5.97
C GLN A 730 36.61 -41.13 -7.12
N LYS A 731 35.63 -42.04 -7.00
CA LYS A 731 34.55 -42.18 -8.00
C LYS A 731 33.71 -40.92 -8.15
N ILE A 732 33.34 -40.28 -7.04
CA ILE A 732 32.58 -39.02 -7.07
C ILE A 732 33.41 -37.92 -7.73
N MET A 733 34.71 -37.81 -7.40
CA MET A 733 35.58 -36.76 -7.97
C MET A 733 35.78 -36.90 -9.47
N VAL A 734 35.98 -38.12 -9.97
CA VAL A 734 36.06 -38.39 -11.42
C VAL A 734 34.74 -38.07 -12.13
N SER A 735 33.60 -38.37 -11.50
CA SER A 735 32.30 -38.02 -12.07
C SER A 735 32.08 -36.50 -12.10
N TYR A 736 32.45 -35.79 -11.02
CA TYR A 736 32.30 -34.34 -10.95
C TYR A 736 33.11 -33.61 -12.02
N SER A 737 34.31 -34.09 -12.38
CA SER A 737 35.11 -33.48 -13.46
C SER A 737 34.47 -33.60 -14.85
N ASN A 738 33.57 -34.55 -15.04
CA ASN A 738 32.87 -34.77 -16.31
C ASN A 738 31.48 -34.11 -16.36
N LYS A 739 31.05 -33.46 -15.27
CA LYS A 739 29.74 -32.81 -15.17
C LYS A 739 29.83 -31.29 -15.34
N ILE A 740 28.77 -30.72 -15.89
CA ILE A 740 28.59 -29.29 -16.05
C ILE A 740 27.87 -28.74 -14.82
N PRO A 741 28.48 -27.81 -14.06
CA PRO A 741 27.77 -27.12 -12.99
C PRO A 741 26.75 -26.14 -13.59
N VAL A 742 25.48 -26.36 -13.26
CA VAL A 742 24.36 -25.49 -13.61
C VAL A 742 23.94 -24.73 -12.37
N ASN A 743 24.12 -23.41 -12.40
CA ASN A 743 23.68 -22.56 -11.29
C ASN A 743 22.13 -22.51 -11.25
N ILE A 744 21.55 -22.85 -10.10
CA ILE A 744 20.09 -22.89 -9.87
C ILE A 744 19.62 -21.50 -9.50
N TYR A 745 20.48 -20.77 -8.78
CA TYR A 745 20.41 -19.34 -8.84
C TYR A 745 20.81 -18.98 -10.27
N LYS A 746 19.90 -18.38 -11.03
CA LYS A 746 20.41 -17.39 -11.99
C LYS A 746 21.36 -16.55 -11.16
N ALA A 747 22.60 -16.35 -11.64
CA ALA A 747 23.36 -15.20 -11.22
C ALA A 747 22.32 -14.10 -11.07
N ILE A 748 22.14 -13.60 -9.83
CA ILE A 748 21.29 -12.44 -9.60
C ILE A 748 21.73 -11.54 -10.74
N ASP A 749 20.84 -11.33 -11.73
CA ASP A 749 21.14 -10.50 -12.87
C ASP A 749 21.43 -9.17 -12.17
N THR A 750 22.70 -8.89 -11.94
CA THR A 750 23.22 -7.63 -11.43
C THR A 750 23.17 -6.60 -12.54
N GLU A 751 22.55 -6.93 -13.68
CA GLU A 751 21.59 -6.04 -14.32
C GLU A 751 20.24 -6.08 -13.60
N LEU A 752 20.25 -5.74 -12.31
CA LEU A 752 19.09 -5.10 -11.71
C LEU A 752 18.78 -3.97 -12.67
N SER A 753 17.56 -3.95 -13.20
CA SER A 753 16.92 -2.69 -13.57
C SER A 753 17.34 -1.71 -12.48
N GLN A 754 18.19 -0.72 -12.80
CA GLN A 754 18.60 0.30 -11.83
C GLN A 754 17.33 0.74 -11.09
N PRO A 755 17.36 0.82 -9.75
CA PRO A 755 16.15 1.04 -8.97
C PRO A 755 15.42 2.23 -9.57
N ARG A 756 14.19 2.00 -10.05
CA ARG A 756 13.41 3.03 -10.74
C ARG A 756 12.71 3.89 -9.71
N ALA A 757 12.33 3.31 -8.56
CA ALA A 757 11.68 3.98 -7.45
C ALA A 757 12.58 4.13 -6.22
N LEU A 758 12.32 5.18 -5.42
CA LEU A 758 13.02 5.38 -4.15
C LEU A 758 12.84 4.22 -3.17
N ALA A 759 11.70 3.53 -3.20
CA ALA A 759 11.46 2.38 -2.32
C ALA A 759 12.32 1.16 -2.66
N GLU A 760 12.61 0.96 -3.95
CA GLU A 760 13.52 -0.10 -4.39
C GLU A 760 14.94 0.24 -3.93
N LEU A 761 15.38 1.49 -4.12
CA LEU A 761 16.67 1.94 -3.62
C LEU A 761 16.77 1.79 -2.09
N PHE A 762 15.74 2.20 -1.37
CA PHE A 762 15.68 2.06 0.09
C PHE A 762 15.73 0.59 0.53
N SER A 763 15.02 -0.29 -0.16
CA SER A 763 15.05 -1.74 0.10
C SER A 763 16.46 -2.31 -0.08
N LEU A 764 17.14 -1.96 -1.18
CA LEU A 764 18.49 -2.43 -1.46
C LEU A 764 19.48 -1.95 -0.39
N GLU A 765 19.44 -0.68 -0.01
CA GLU A 765 20.31 -0.14 1.03
C GLU A 765 20.00 -0.73 2.42
N TYR A 766 18.73 -0.97 2.73
CA TYR A 766 18.34 -1.62 3.98
C TYR A 766 18.83 -3.07 4.07
N GLU A 767 18.71 -3.85 2.99
CA GLU A 767 19.24 -5.23 2.93
C GLU A 767 20.77 -5.24 3.10
N LYS A 768 21.51 -4.31 2.46
CA LYS A 768 22.97 -4.16 2.64
C LYS A 768 23.36 -3.89 4.09
N ILE A 769 22.68 -2.94 4.74
CA ILE A 769 22.95 -2.60 6.15
C ILE A 769 22.65 -3.81 7.05
N LYS A 770 21.56 -4.53 6.78
CA LYS A 770 21.18 -5.72 7.56
C LYS A 770 22.22 -6.84 7.41
N ALA A 771 22.77 -7.05 6.21
CA ALA A 771 23.84 -8.01 5.97
C ALA A 771 25.12 -7.64 6.75
N ASN A 772 25.56 -6.38 6.68
CA ASN A 772 26.75 -5.91 7.39
C ASN A 772 26.61 -6.07 8.93
N ASN A 773 25.44 -5.75 9.48
CA ASN A 773 25.19 -5.90 10.93
C ASN A 773 25.18 -7.37 11.39
N GLN A 774 24.84 -8.31 10.50
CA GLN A 774 24.89 -9.75 10.81
C GLN A 774 26.31 -10.32 10.76
N GLU A 775 27.21 -9.70 10.00
CA GLU A 775 28.64 -10.03 9.97
C GLU A 775 29.37 -9.45 11.20
N GLU A 776 29.07 -8.21 11.60
CA GLU A 776 29.65 -7.60 12.80
C GLU A 776 29.21 -8.25 14.11
N GLY A 777 28.01 -8.83 14.17
CA GLY A 777 27.52 -9.58 15.34
C GLY A 777 28.07 -11.01 15.49
N LYS A 778 28.87 -11.48 14.52
CA LYS A 778 29.54 -12.79 14.53
C LYS A 778 31.05 -12.71 14.83
N CYS A 779 31.62 -11.49 14.87
CA CYS A 779 32.94 -11.19 15.42
C CYS A 779 32.80 -10.81 16.90
#